data_AF-A0A0P1H1C3-F1
#
_entry.id   AF-A0A0P1H1C3-F1
#
_cell.length_a   1.000
_cell.length_b   1.000
_cell.length_c   1.000
_cell.angle_alpha   90.00
_cell.angle_beta   90.00
_cell.angle_gamma   90.00
#
_symmetry.space_group_name_H-M   'P 1'
#
loop_
_entity.id
_entity.type
_entity.pdbx_description
1 polymer ?
#
loop_
_entity_poly.entity_id
_entity_poly.type
_entity_poly.pdbx_seq_one_letter_code
_entity_poly.pdbx_strand_id
1 'polypeptide(L)'
;MTSDVQGNRPLSEDELQELVASSDAGARNPIGAVGLSLAVIAVSWSVFQVVLASPLANYLLPGAVNNNSRLIHLAFALMLGFMAYPAMGRESRNLVSFAFGHLGTVLGLGAFCVALMVTLSPEISMGAAVTVGAIIALALVAPTFLNGTGFATSLERMVSAGGVFAAIFVLSYSGYAIIGQYVLGGWSGALQIGAVVLAMATAALVFLSYLRQWSEPETDFIPVQDWALAGAGVFVAIYGFLNYQKIVDSGGLADNIDKYYALAGLLILFEAARRALGPAMAIIATIFLAYVFFGSSDYVPEVIRWKGASLKKAMSHMWITSEGVFGIALGVSTKFVFLFVLFGALLDKAGAGNYFIKMAFGALGHLRGGPAKAAVVGSAATGLISGSSIANVVTTGTFTIPLMKRVGFSSEQAGSVEVASSVNGQIMPPVMGAAAFLMVEYVGISYVEVITHAFLPAAISYIALVYIVHLEAVKRNMPTLGNREVHMARTILGMASFFAVFAGLCYGTQFPVDAAYRWVPSFAGVLMFGAVFLVYMLLVSLAATIPDLEPDDPNAKEVELPDISKIYKAGLHYLLPIVVLVYFLMIEQKSPGLSAFWATALLFVILLTQKPLKAMFRGQSNLANTFFEGVGDLWQGMIDGSRNMIGIALATATAGVIVGTVTLTGVGQVMADLVESMAYGLTYLSALGVHAISPVTDMIGITSFEGTVAERAADMTGTILVFVLLCVGLLSLVLGMGLPTTANYIVVSSLMAGVVVELGAQSGLIVPLIAVHLFVFYFGIMADVTPPVGLASFAAAAVSGGDAIRTGFVAFFYSLRTVALPFVFIFNTDLLLIDVTWAQGILVAISATIAILVFTAGTMGYFVTRSKLYESFLLVFVAFALFRPDFFMNRIMPPHTEVAPTELVQALGSAEASQQLRLTIEGPDFDTGEIASTTLIVEAIEGLDGAALAEKAGLILLPEGEQMNLDAPGFGTPAERDLGSFDFYGDEPVKVTAVLAPADQMPKELIFIPALLLLALIALMQRARARTEGVPA
;
A
#
# COMPACT_ATOMS: atom_id res chain seq x y z
N MET A 1 10.41 15.39 -33.21
CA MET A 1 9.19 14.89 -33.89
C MET A 1 9.29 13.38 -34.02
N THR A 2 8.53 12.65 -33.19
CA THR A 2 7.98 11.31 -33.47
C THR A 2 6.77 11.11 -32.55
N SER A 3 5.84 12.06 -32.58
CA SER A 3 4.42 11.70 -32.57
C SER A 3 4.14 11.20 -33.99
N ASP A 4 3.51 10.04 -34.10
CA ASP A 4 3.12 9.35 -35.34
C ASP A 4 4.21 8.48 -35.99
N VAL A 5 4.06 7.15 -35.82
CA VAL A 5 4.00 6.11 -36.90
C VAL A 5 3.95 4.67 -36.34
N GLN A 6 4.14 4.43 -35.03
CA GLN A 6 3.73 3.15 -34.42
C GLN A 6 2.45 3.37 -33.62
N GLY A 7 1.34 3.13 -34.32
CA GLY A 7 0.01 3.49 -33.90
C GLY A 7 -0.49 2.78 -32.65
N ASN A 8 -1.63 3.32 -32.22
CA ASN A 8 -2.60 2.95 -31.20
C ASN A 8 -3.01 1.45 -31.16
N ARG A 9 -2.06 0.52 -31.31
CA ARG A 9 -2.28 -0.91 -31.12
C ARG A 9 -2.14 -1.23 -29.63
N PRO A 10 -3.04 -2.05 -29.07
CA PRO A 10 -2.80 -2.71 -27.80
C PRO A 10 -1.45 -3.44 -27.86
N LEU A 11 -0.66 -3.32 -26.80
CA LEU A 11 0.59 -4.07 -26.64
C LEU A 11 0.27 -5.57 -26.54
N SER A 12 1.16 -6.44 -27.03
CA SER A 12 1.06 -7.89 -26.82
C SER A 12 1.22 -8.26 -25.34
N GLU A 13 0.83 -9.46 -24.94
CA GLU A 13 1.00 -9.92 -23.54
C GLU A 13 2.46 -9.84 -23.09
N ASP A 14 3.40 -10.25 -23.94
CA ASP A 14 4.83 -10.13 -23.68
C ASP A 14 5.28 -8.66 -23.59
N GLU A 15 4.77 -7.78 -24.47
CA GLU A 15 5.05 -6.33 -24.44
C GLU A 15 4.41 -5.65 -23.21
N LEU A 16 3.32 -6.18 -22.67
CA LEU A 16 2.65 -5.71 -21.45
C LEU A 16 3.35 -6.20 -20.19
N GLN A 17 3.84 -7.44 -20.18
CA GLN A 17 4.73 -7.94 -19.15
C GLN A 17 6.07 -7.18 -19.17
N GLU A 18 6.58 -6.83 -20.36
CA GLU A 18 7.72 -5.95 -20.54
C GLU A 18 7.39 -4.50 -20.15
N LEU A 19 6.17 -4.03 -20.37
CA LEU A 19 5.68 -2.74 -19.87
C LEU A 19 5.57 -2.73 -18.34
N VAL A 20 5.25 -3.84 -17.68
CA VAL A 20 5.30 -3.97 -16.20
C VAL A 20 6.72 -4.03 -15.69
N ALA A 21 7.55 -4.87 -16.33
CA ALA A 21 8.98 -4.91 -16.07
C ALA A 21 9.63 -3.53 -16.28
N SER A 22 9.08 -2.70 -17.17
CA SER A 22 9.52 -1.32 -17.42
C SER A 22 8.79 -0.23 -16.64
N SER A 23 7.58 -0.47 -16.14
CA SER A 23 6.88 0.41 -15.20
C SER A 23 7.47 0.29 -13.79
N ASP A 24 8.02 -0.89 -13.45
CA ASP A 24 8.94 -1.11 -12.32
C ASP A 24 10.41 -0.79 -12.71
N ALA A 25 10.62 0.25 -13.52
CA ALA A 25 11.93 0.85 -13.80
C ALA A 25 12.92 0.06 -14.69
N GLY A 26 12.44 -0.89 -15.50
CA GLY A 26 13.15 -1.34 -16.71
C GLY A 26 13.94 -2.63 -16.54
N ALA A 27 13.39 -3.63 -15.84
CA ALA A 27 14.07 -4.88 -15.53
C ALA A 27 14.71 -5.54 -16.77
N ARG A 28 15.95 -6.00 -16.61
CA ARG A 28 16.71 -6.77 -17.59
C ARG A 28 16.18 -8.19 -17.64
N ASN A 29 16.17 -8.76 -18.84
CA ASN A 29 15.90 -10.18 -19.03
C ASN A 29 17.05 -10.84 -19.78
N PRO A 30 18.26 -10.90 -19.16
CA PRO A 30 19.42 -11.39 -19.87
C PRO A 30 19.29 -12.88 -20.16
N ILE A 31 19.74 -13.29 -21.34
CA ILE A 31 19.74 -14.69 -21.77
C ILE A 31 21.10 -15.36 -21.49
N GLY A 32 21.15 -16.68 -21.60
CA GLY A 32 22.39 -17.46 -21.41
C GLY A 32 22.88 -17.49 -19.95
N ALA A 33 24.20 -17.43 -19.76
CA ALA A 33 24.83 -17.63 -18.45
C ALA A 33 24.49 -16.52 -17.43
N VAL A 34 24.27 -15.29 -17.88
CA VAL A 34 23.88 -14.16 -17.03
C VAL A 34 22.42 -14.27 -16.61
N GLY A 35 21.53 -14.71 -17.52
CA GLY A 35 20.16 -15.07 -17.17
C GLY A 35 20.10 -16.19 -16.14
N LEU A 36 20.92 -17.22 -16.33
CA LEU A 36 21.01 -18.34 -15.40
C LEU A 36 21.51 -17.90 -14.01
N SER A 37 22.49 -16.99 -13.92
CA SER A 37 22.97 -16.51 -12.62
C SER A 37 21.91 -15.73 -11.85
N LEU A 38 21.16 -14.85 -12.52
CA LEU A 38 20.00 -14.16 -11.95
C LEU A 38 18.94 -15.14 -11.46
N ALA A 39 18.59 -16.12 -12.29
CA ALA A 39 17.62 -17.15 -11.95
C ALA A 39 18.08 -17.96 -10.72
N VAL A 40 19.36 -18.36 -10.66
CA VAL A 40 19.91 -19.10 -9.52
C VAL A 40 19.86 -18.28 -8.23
N ILE A 41 20.21 -16.98 -8.27
CA ILE A 41 20.13 -16.10 -7.10
C ILE A 41 18.69 -15.93 -6.64
N ALA A 42 17.76 -15.71 -7.56
CA ALA A 42 16.32 -15.60 -7.27
C ALA A 42 15.77 -16.89 -6.64
N VAL A 43 16.04 -18.04 -7.24
CA VAL A 43 15.63 -19.33 -6.68
C VAL A 43 16.28 -19.58 -5.33
N SER A 44 17.55 -19.21 -5.14
CA SER A 44 18.24 -19.33 -3.85
C SER A 44 17.57 -18.48 -2.77
N TRP A 45 17.11 -17.27 -3.10
CA TRP A 45 16.34 -16.44 -2.17
C TRP A 45 15.00 -17.07 -1.81
N SER A 46 14.27 -17.57 -2.81
CA SER A 46 12.99 -18.28 -2.61
C SER A 46 13.16 -19.52 -1.72
N VAL A 47 14.20 -20.33 -1.96
CA VAL A 47 14.52 -21.49 -1.14
C VAL A 47 14.91 -21.08 0.28
N PHE A 48 15.76 -20.06 0.44
CA PHE A 48 16.13 -19.53 1.76
C PHE A 48 14.90 -19.14 2.58
N GLN A 49 13.95 -18.44 1.96
CA GLN A 49 12.73 -17.97 2.64
C GLN A 49 11.76 -19.10 2.99
N VAL A 50 11.62 -20.09 2.12
CA VAL A 50 10.83 -21.31 2.41
C VAL A 50 11.46 -22.09 3.55
N VAL A 51 12.79 -22.23 3.58
CA VAL A 51 13.51 -22.91 4.68
C VAL A 51 13.37 -22.12 5.98
N LEU A 52 13.54 -20.80 5.94
CA LEU A 52 13.41 -19.92 7.11
C LEU A 52 12.02 -20.03 7.77
N ALA A 53 10.97 -20.18 6.98
CA ALA A 53 9.59 -20.31 7.46
C ALA A 53 9.21 -21.74 7.90
N SER A 54 10.01 -22.73 7.49
CA SER A 54 9.72 -24.13 7.76
C SER A 54 9.93 -24.49 9.24
N PRO A 55 9.25 -25.52 9.76
CA PRO A 55 9.58 -26.10 11.06
C PRO A 55 11.03 -26.65 11.15
N LEU A 56 11.70 -26.80 10.01
CA LEU A 56 13.07 -27.29 9.90
C LEU A 56 14.13 -26.18 9.99
N ALA A 57 13.73 -24.90 10.06
CA ALA A 57 14.65 -23.75 10.04
C ALA A 57 15.75 -23.86 11.10
N ASN A 58 15.41 -24.24 12.33
CA ASN A 58 16.39 -24.37 13.43
C ASN A 58 17.31 -25.59 13.31
N TYR A 59 16.98 -26.54 12.44
CA TYR A 59 17.81 -27.73 12.17
C TYR A 59 18.70 -27.54 10.95
N LEU A 60 18.24 -26.77 9.96
CA LEU A 60 18.93 -26.55 8.69
C LEU A 60 19.77 -25.28 8.66
N LEU A 61 19.39 -24.24 9.40
CA LEU A 61 20.06 -22.95 9.44
C LEU A 61 20.70 -22.72 10.82
N PRO A 62 21.92 -22.16 10.88
CA PRO A 62 22.51 -21.71 12.13
C PRO A 62 21.61 -20.67 12.83
N GLY A 63 21.50 -20.70 14.16
CA GLY A 63 20.67 -19.74 14.91
C GLY A 63 21.01 -18.27 14.64
N ALA A 64 22.29 -17.96 14.39
CA ALA A 64 22.73 -16.63 13.99
C ALA A 64 22.11 -16.17 12.66
N VAL A 65 21.93 -17.08 11.70
CA VAL A 65 21.29 -16.81 10.40
C VAL A 65 19.79 -16.57 10.59
N ASN A 66 19.11 -17.37 11.42
CA ASN A 66 17.68 -17.19 11.71
C ASN A 66 17.41 -15.82 12.37
N ASN A 67 18.22 -15.48 13.38
CA ASN A 67 18.07 -14.23 14.13
C ASN A 67 18.39 -12.97 13.30
N ASN A 68 19.25 -13.11 12.28
CA ASN A 68 19.69 -12.00 11.41
C ASN A 68 19.13 -12.11 9.98
N SER A 69 18.03 -12.83 9.80
CA SER A 69 17.41 -13.08 8.49
C SER A 69 17.10 -11.80 7.70
N ARG A 70 16.77 -10.68 8.38
CA ARG A 70 16.52 -9.36 7.75
C ARG A 70 17.71 -8.86 6.94
N LEU A 71 18.93 -9.04 7.47
CA LEU A 71 20.17 -8.63 6.81
C LEU A 71 20.40 -9.42 5.52
N ILE A 72 20.18 -10.73 5.58
CA ILE A 72 20.34 -11.64 4.44
C ILE A 72 19.27 -11.39 3.38
N HIS A 73 18.03 -11.17 3.81
CA HIS A 73 16.92 -10.81 2.93
C HIS A 73 17.21 -9.52 2.15
N LEU A 74 17.68 -8.46 2.83
CA LEU A 74 18.07 -7.22 2.16
C LEU A 74 19.28 -7.42 1.22
N ALA A 75 20.22 -8.29 1.57
CA ALA A 75 21.35 -8.60 0.70
C ALA A 75 20.89 -9.20 -0.65
N PHE A 76 19.96 -10.15 -0.64
CA PHE A 76 19.35 -10.67 -1.86
C PHE A 76 18.62 -9.58 -2.66
N ALA A 77 17.83 -8.74 -1.97
CA ALA A 77 17.10 -7.65 -2.60
C ALA A 77 18.03 -6.62 -3.26
N LEU A 78 19.13 -6.24 -2.62
CA LEU A 78 20.13 -5.33 -3.20
C LEU A 78 20.86 -5.97 -4.38
N MET A 79 21.29 -7.23 -4.24
CA MET A 79 21.97 -7.98 -5.31
C MET A 79 21.10 -8.02 -6.57
N LEU A 80 19.86 -8.52 -6.43
CA LEU A 80 18.92 -8.61 -7.54
C LEU A 80 18.44 -7.23 -8.00
N GLY A 81 18.33 -6.24 -7.11
CA GLY A 81 18.00 -4.86 -7.44
C GLY A 81 18.96 -4.26 -8.47
N PHE A 82 20.27 -4.39 -8.24
CA PHE A 82 21.28 -3.87 -9.16
C PHE A 82 21.46 -4.73 -10.42
N MET A 83 21.33 -6.05 -10.29
CA MET A 83 21.51 -6.96 -11.41
C MET A 83 20.31 -6.94 -12.36
N ALA A 84 19.09 -6.98 -11.82
CA ALA A 84 17.86 -7.00 -12.59
C ALA A 84 17.48 -5.60 -13.07
N TYR A 85 17.70 -4.52 -12.32
CA TYR A 85 17.24 -3.19 -12.75
C TYR A 85 18.40 -2.30 -13.21
N PRO A 86 18.32 -1.74 -14.45
CA PRO A 86 19.36 -0.88 -14.98
C PRO A 86 19.36 0.48 -14.28
N ALA A 87 20.51 1.15 -14.30
CA ALA A 87 20.65 2.48 -13.69
C ALA A 87 19.70 3.55 -14.28
N MET A 88 19.36 3.46 -15.58
CA MET A 88 18.47 4.40 -16.26
C MET A 88 17.54 3.68 -17.24
N GLY A 89 16.28 4.13 -17.35
CA GLY A 89 15.32 3.69 -18.37
C GLY A 89 15.64 4.25 -19.77
N ARG A 90 15.09 3.64 -20.83
CA ARG A 90 15.49 3.90 -22.24
C ARG A 90 15.28 5.36 -22.69
N GLU A 91 14.17 5.99 -22.32
CA GLU A 91 13.89 7.40 -22.64
C GLU A 91 14.69 8.37 -21.76
N SER A 92 14.77 8.09 -20.46
CA SER A 92 15.61 8.87 -19.53
C SER A 92 17.09 8.80 -19.90
N ARG A 93 17.58 7.69 -20.45
CA ARG A 93 18.94 7.61 -21.02
C ARG A 93 19.14 8.65 -22.10
N ASN A 94 18.19 8.82 -23.03
CA ASN A 94 18.32 9.81 -24.10
C ASN A 94 18.28 11.25 -23.54
N LEU A 95 17.39 11.53 -22.60
CA LEU A 95 17.24 12.88 -22.00
C LEU A 95 18.40 13.25 -21.06
N VAL A 96 18.79 12.34 -20.15
CA VAL A 96 19.91 12.52 -19.22
C VAL A 96 21.22 12.55 -20.00
N SER A 97 21.41 11.69 -20.99
CA SER A 97 22.61 11.72 -21.83
C SER A 97 22.69 12.99 -22.69
N PHE A 98 21.55 13.57 -23.08
CA PHE A 98 21.50 14.89 -23.68
C PHE A 98 21.87 15.98 -22.66
N ALA A 99 21.16 16.07 -21.53
CA ALA A 99 21.34 17.12 -20.52
C ALA A 99 22.68 17.06 -19.78
N PHE A 100 23.06 15.90 -19.23
CA PHE A 100 24.37 15.68 -18.57
C PHE A 100 25.51 15.59 -19.58
N GLY A 101 25.26 15.10 -20.80
CA GLY A 101 26.26 15.16 -21.85
C GLY A 101 26.63 16.59 -22.19
N HIS A 102 25.67 17.51 -22.20
CA HIS A 102 25.88 18.93 -22.47
C HIS A 102 26.42 19.65 -21.25
N LEU A 103 25.89 19.41 -20.04
CA LEU A 103 26.41 19.97 -18.79
C LEU A 103 27.85 19.51 -18.52
N GLY A 104 28.14 18.22 -18.74
CA GLY A 104 29.48 17.65 -18.68
C GLY A 104 30.41 18.24 -19.74
N THR A 105 29.91 18.55 -20.93
CA THR A 105 30.68 19.28 -21.94
C THR A 105 30.97 20.71 -21.52
N VAL A 106 29.99 21.42 -20.95
CA VAL A 106 30.20 22.79 -20.46
C VAL A 106 31.23 22.82 -19.32
N LEU A 107 31.10 21.91 -18.34
CA LEU A 107 32.00 21.82 -17.20
C LEU A 107 33.40 21.30 -17.59
N GLY A 108 33.46 20.26 -18.42
CA GLY A 108 34.70 19.63 -18.86
C GLY A 108 35.50 20.51 -19.81
N LEU A 109 34.85 21.08 -20.84
CA LEU A 109 35.49 22.00 -21.77
C LEU A 109 35.84 23.33 -21.08
N GLY A 110 34.97 23.82 -20.18
CA GLY A 110 35.24 24.99 -19.37
C GLY A 110 36.48 24.79 -18.48
N ALA A 111 36.55 23.67 -17.75
CA ALA A 111 37.70 23.35 -16.92
C ALA A 111 38.98 23.10 -17.73
N PHE A 112 38.87 22.48 -18.92
CA PHE A 112 39.99 22.32 -19.85
C PHE A 112 40.49 23.66 -20.38
N CYS A 113 39.59 24.56 -20.79
CA CYS A 113 39.92 25.92 -21.22
C CYS A 113 40.59 26.72 -20.10
N VAL A 114 40.10 26.61 -18.85
CA VAL A 114 40.73 27.22 -17.67
C VAL A 114 42.13 26.66 -17.46
N ALA A 115 42.29 25.33 -17.45
CA ALA A 115 43.58 24.68 -17.28
C ALA A 115 44.58 25.08 -18.38
N LEU A 116 44.11 25.15 -19.63
CA LEU A 116 44.92 25.54 -20.79
C LEU A 116 45.35 27.01 -20.69
N MET A 117 44.44 27.93 -20.35
CA MET A 117 44.74 29.36 -20.20
C MET A 117 45.72 29.62 -19.05
N VAL A 118 45.53 28.97 -17.91
CA VAL A 118 46.43 29.09 -16.74
C VAL A 118 47.81 28.50 -17.06
N THR A 119 47.88 27.46 -17.89
CA THR A 119 49.15 26.82 -18.28
C THR A 119 49.90 27.63 -19.35
N LEU A 120 49.20 28.14 -20.37
CA LEU A 120 49.79 28.90 -21.47
C LEU A 120 50.06 30.37 -21.12
N SER A 121 49.38 30.90 -20.11
CA SER A 121 49.49 32.30 -19.68
C SER A 121 49.38 32.39 -18.16
N PRO A 122 50.48 32.13 -17.42
CA PRO A 122 50.51 32.07 -15.96
C PRO A 122 50.08 33.38 -15.26
N GLU A 123 50.08 34.50 -15.98
CA GLU A 123 49.68 35.82 -15.48
C GLU A 123 48.15 36.06 -15.49
N ILE A 124 47.37 35.14 -16.07
CA ILE A 124 45.91 35.29 -16.15
C ILE A 124 45.27 35.04 -14.78
N SER A 125 44.37 35.93 -14.34
CA SER A 125 43.65 35.72 -13.08
C SER A 125 42.68 34.54 -13.19
N MET A 126 42.57 33.74 -12.13
CA MET A 126 41.67 32.56 -12.11
C MET A 126 40.22 32.93 -12.43
N GLY A 127 39.73 34.08 -11.92
CA GLY A 127 38.39 34.58 -12.23
C GLY A 127 38.19 34.88 -13.73
N ALA A 128 39.20 35.46 -14.39
CA ALA A 128 39.14 35.71 -15.83
C ALA A 128 39.21 34.41 -16.64
N ALA A 129 40.08 33.46 -16.27
CA ALA A 129 40.18 32.15 -16.92
C ALA A 129 38.86 31.37 -16.80
N VAL A 130 38.24 31.35 -15.62
CA VAL A 130 36.94 30.70 -15.38
C VAL A 130 35.84 31.34 -16.21
N THR A 131 35.79 32.67 -16.26
CA THR A 131 34.77 33.40 -17.02
C THR A 131 34.90 33.15 -18.53
N VAL A 132 36.12 33.27 -19.08
CA VAL A 132 36.38 33.05 -20.51
C VAL A 132 36.20 31.58 -20.88
N GLY A 133 36.66 30.65 -20.04
CA GLY A 133 36.44 29.22 -20.22
C GLY A 133 34.96 28.83 -20.22
N ALA A 134 34.18 29.39 -19.29
CA ALA A 134 32.73 29.19 -19.26
C ALA A 134 32.04 29.78 -20.50
N ILE A 135 32.42 30.97 -20.95
CA ILE A 135 31.87 31.61 -22.17
C ILE A 135 32.15 30.77 -23.42
N ILE A 136 33.38 30.28 -23.60
CA ILE A 136 33.75 29.41 -24.73
C ILE A 136 32.94 28.12 -24.70
N ALA A 137 32.82 27.51 -23.51
CA ALA A 137 32.08 26.26 -23.33
C ALA A 137 30.57 26.44 -23.57
N LEU A 138 29.98 27.54 -23.10
CA LEU A 138 28.59 27.91 -23.37
C LEU A 138 28.35 28.25 -24.83
N ALA A 139 29.24 28.98 -25.49
CA ALA A 139 29.09 29.36 -26.91
C ALA A 139 29.11 28.14 -27.85
N LEU A 140 29.86 27.09 -27.50
CA LEU A 140 29.92 25.85 -28.25
C LEU A 140 28.72 24.91 -28.01
N VAL A 141 28.05 25.05 -26.86
CA VAL A 141 26.91 24.21 -26.44
C VAL A 141 25.55 24.92 -26.63
N ALA A 142 25.51 26.25 -26.72
CA ALA A 142 24.28 27.03 -26.91
C ALA A 142 23.50 26.70 -28.20
N PRO A 143 24.13 26.42 -29.37
CA PRO A 143 23.42 26.08 -30.59
C PRO A 143 22.60 24.79 -30.48
N THR A 144 23.03 23.84 -29.63
CA THR A 144 22.35 22.56 -29.44
C THR A 144 21.20 22.64 -28.44
N PHE A 145 21.28 23.54 -27.45
CA PHE A 145 20.17 23.86 -26.53
C PHE A 145 18.98 24.52 -27.23
N LEU A 146 19.25 25.35 -28.24
CA LEU A 146 18.25 26.13 -28.97
C LEU A 146 17.55 25.34 -30.09
N ASN A 147 18.02 24.13 -30.41
CA ASN A 147 17.52 23.36 -31.55
C ASN A 147 16.13 22.73 -31.31
N GLY A 148 15.56 22.83 -30.09
CA GLY A 148 14.13 22.59 -29.78
C GLY A 148 13.57 21.18 -30.05
N THR A 149 14.37 20.25 -30.59
CA THR A 149 13.93 18.91 -31.01
C THR A 149 14.11 17.83 -29.94
N GLY A 150 14.89 18.09 -28.89
CA GLY A 150 15.19 17.13 -27.82
C GLY A 150 16.11 15.95 -28.21
N PHE A 151 16.67 15.96 -29.43
CA PHE A 151 17.56 14.90 -29.92
C PHE A 151 18.85 15.49 -30.51
N ALA A 152 20.01 14.99 -30.06
CA ALA A 152 21.31 15.41 -30.58
C ALA A 152 21.58 14.85 -32.00
N THR A 153 22.09 15.68 -32.91
CA THR A 153 22.62 15.25 -34.22
C THR A 153 23.93 14.47 -34.06
N SER A 154 24.35 13.69 -35.06
CA SER A 154 25.57 12.86 -34.97
C SER A 154 26.85 13.64 -34.64
N LEU A 155 26.92 14.91 -35.05
CA LEU A 155 28.02 15.81 -34.71
C LEU A 155 27.94 16.27 -33.24
N GLU A 156 26.75 16.64 -32.78
CA GLU A 156 26.49 17.07 -31.39
C GLU A 156 26.72 15.93 -30.39
N ARG A 157 26.41 14.71 -30.82
CA ARG A 157 26.72 13.45 -30.13
C ARG A 157 28.22 13.25 -29.93
N MET A 158 29.03 13.46 -30.97
CA MET A 158 30.50 13.37 -30.87
C MET A 158 31.08 14.46 -29.96
N VAL A 159 30.59 15.70 -30.08
CA VAL A 159 31.04 16.83 -29.24
C VAL A 159 30.70 16.59 -27.77
N SER A 160 29.48 16.11 -27.49
CA SER A 160 29.04 15.78 -26.14
C SER A 160 29.85 14.65 -25.51
N ALA A 161 30.15 13.61 -26.28
CA ALA A 161 30.97 12.50 -25.83
C ALA A 161 32.39 12.98 -25.46
N GLY A 162 33.02 13.82 -26.31
CA GLY A 162 34.33 14.41 -26.02
C GLY A 162 34.35 15.28 -24.76
N GLY A 163 33.28 16.04 -24.52
CA GLY A 163 33.14 16.86 -23.32
C GLY A 163 32.96 16.07 -22.02
N VAL A 164 32.18 14.99 -22.05
CA VAL A 164 32.03 14.05 -20.92
C VAL A 164 33.37 13.40 -20.57
N PHE A 165 34.14 12.96 -21.57
CA PHE A 165 35.49 12.44 -21.36
C PHE A 165 36.40 13.46 -20.65
N ALA A 166 36.40 14.72 -21.11
CA ALA A 166 37.18 15.79 -20.50
C ALA A 166 36.76 16.07 -19.05
N ALA A 167 35.46 16.08 -18.75
CA ALA A 167 34.94 16.28 -17.39
C ALA A 167 35.35 15.15 -16.44
N ILE A 168 35.20 13.89 -16.86
CA ILE A 168 35.61 12.73 -16.05
C ILE A 168 37.12 12.77 -15.82
N PHE A 169 37.90 13.07 -16.86
CA PHE A 169 39.35 13.21 -16.72
C PHE A 169 39.72 14.26 -15.66
N VAL A 170 39.12 15.46 -15.74
CA VAL A 170 39.40 16.55 -14.79
C VAL A 170 38.96 16.20 -13.36
N LEU A 171 37.78 15.62 -13.19
CA LEU A 171 37.26 15.22 -11.87
C LEU A 171 38.10 14.10 -11.26
N SER A 172 38.44 13.07 -12.04
CA SER A 172 39.31 11.99 -11.58
C SER A 172 40.70 12.52 -11.23
N TYR A 173 41.29 13.38 -12.06
CA TYR A 173 42.60 13.98 -11.77
C TYR A 173 42.56 14.83 -10.49
N SER A 174 41.50 15.62 -10.30
CA SER A 174 41.31 16.43 -9.09
C SER A 174 41.13 15.58 -7.84
N GLY A 175 40.38 14.47 -7.93
CA GLY A 175 40.23 13.50 -6.85
C GLY A 175 41.57 12.86 -6.47
N TYR A 176 42.36 12.43 -7.45
CA TYR A 176 43.71 11.91 -7.20
C TYR A 176 44.65 12.98 -6.63
N ALA A 177 44.50 14.25 -7.05
CA ALA A 177 45.24 15.39 -6.50
C ALA A 177 44.95 15.64 -5.02
N ILE A 178 43.67 15.60 -4.64
CA ILE A 178 43.26 15.71 -3.25
C ILE A 178 43.81 14.53 -2.44
N ILE A 179 43.71 13.30 -2.96
CA ILE A 179 44.24 12.11 -2.29
C ILE A 179 45.76 12.23 -2.10
N GLY A 180 46.51 12.60 -3.14
CA GLY A 180 47.97 12.72 -3.01
C GLY A 180 48.39 13.83 -2.03
N GLN A 181 47.69 14.96 -2.01
CA GLN A 181 47.97 16.06 -1.11
C GLN A 181 47.65 15.72 0.36
N TYR A 182 46.50 15.10 0.63
CA TYR A 182 45.98 14.92 1.99
C TYR A 182 46.19 13.51 2.58
N VAL A 183 46.30 12.48 1.74
CA VAL A 183 46.48 11.08 2.18
C VAL A 183 47.93 10.64 2.10
N LEU A 184 48.64 11.04 1.04
CA LEU A 184 50.03 10.64 0.81
C LEU A 184 51.06 11.68 1.27
N GLY A 185 50.60 12.79 1.85
CA GLY A 185 51.45 13.81 2.45
C GLY A 185 52.23 14.69 1.47
N GLY A 186 51.89 14.70 0.17
CA GLY A 186 52.49 15.60 -0.80
C GLY A 186 52.17 15.29 -2.26
N TRP A 187 52.22 16.32 -3.12
CA TRP A 187 51.87 16.24 -4.55
C TRP A 187 53.11 16.27 -5.46
N SER A 188 53.91 15.21 -5.42
CA SER A 188 55.16 15.09 -6.18
C SER A 188 54.94 14.89 -7.69
N GLY A 189 55.94 15.19 -8.52
CA GLY A 189 55.85 15.03 -9.98
C GLY A 189 55.53 13.59 -10.43
N ALA A 190 55.98 12.57 -9.69
CA ALA A 190 55.63 11.17 -9.97
C ALA A 190 54.16 10.86 -9.67
N LEU A 191 53.61 11.42 -8.59
CA LEU A 191 52.18 11.30 -8.24
C LEU A 191 51.30 12.04 -9.25
N GLN A 192 51.74 13.20 -9.74
CA GLN A 192 51.06 13.93 -10.80
C GLN A 192 50.96 13.11 -12.09
N ILE A 193 52.07 12.50 -12.53
CA ILE A 193 52.08 11.65 -13.72
C ILE A 193 51.20 10.41 -13.52
N GLY A 194 51.30 9.74 -12.36
CA GLY A 194 50.45 8.60 -12.03
C GLY A 194 48.96 8.95 -12.00
N ALA A 195 48.60 10.13 -11.46
CA ALA A 195 47.24 10.62 -11.41
C ALA A 195 46.68 11.00 -12.78
N VAL A 196 47.50 11.58 -13.68
CA VAL A 196 47.10 11.82 -15.08
C VAL A 196 46.81 10.49 -15.77
N VAL A 197 47.67 9.49 -15.60
CA VAL A 197 47.49 8.16 -16.22
C VAL A 197 46.24 7.47 -15.69
N LEU A 198 46.01 7.47 -14.37
CA LEU A 198 44.80 6.89 -13.77
C LEU A 198 43.54 7.67 -14.15
N ALA A 199 43.60 9.00 -14.17
CA ALA A 199 42.47 9.83 -14.59
C ALA A 199 42.12 9.60 -16.06
N MET A 200 43.12 9.45 -16.93
CA MET A 200 42.91 9.08 -18.33
C MET A 200 42.34 7.68 -18.48
N ALA A 201 42.85 6.71 -17.71
CA ALA A 201 42.32 5.35 -17.72
C ALA A 201 40.86 5.32 -17.24
N THR A 202 40.55 6.07 -16.17
CA THR A 202 39.19 6.20 -15.64
C THR A 202 38.26 6.89 -16.64
N ALA A 203 38.70 8.01 -17.23
CA ALA A 203 37.96 8.71 -18.27
C ALA A 203 37.74 7.82 -19.49
N ALA A 204 38.74 7.07 -19.94
CA ALA A 204 38.63 6.14 -21.06
C ALA A 204 37.65 4.99 -20.76
N LEU A 205 37.72 4.38 -19.58
CA LEU A 205 36.81 3.30 -19.18
C LEU A 205 35.36 3.78 -19.05
N VAL A 206 35.15 4.95 -18.43
CA VAL A 206 33.82 5.54 -18.28
C VAL A 206 33.29 6.03 -19.63
N PHE A 207 34.15 6.57 -20.50
CA PHE A 207 33.79 6.98 -21.85
C PHE A 207 33.47 5.81 -22.78
N LEU A 208 34.24 4.73 -22.73
CA LEU A 208 33.98 3.51 -23.50
C LEU A 208 32.68 2.83 -23.03
N SER A 209 32.40 2.85 -21.72
CA SER A 209 31.11 2.37 -21.21
C SER A 209 29.95 3.29 -21.57
N TYR A 210 30.17 4.60 -21.65
CA TYR A 210 29.20 5.59 -22.16
C TYR A 210 28.90 5.39 -23.66
N LEU A 211 29.93 5.22 -24.50
CA LEU A 211 29.79 4.93 -25.94
C LEU A 211 29.10 3.59 -26.19
N ARG A 212 29.40 2.56 -25.39
CA ARG A 212 28.77 1.24 -25.52
C ARG A 212 27.28 1.26 -25.16
N GLN A 213 26.86 2.10 -24.19
CA GLN A 213 25.45 2.29 -23.85
C GLN A 213 24.64 2.97 -24.98
N TRP A 214 25.32 3.57 -25.96
CA TRP A 214 24.72 4.29 -27.09
C TRP A 214 24.59 3.45 -28.37
N SER A 215 25.47 2.46 -28.58
CA SER A 215 25.53 1.72 -29.85
C SER A 215 24.54 0.55 -29.92
N GLU A 216 24.30 -0.16 -28.81
CA GLU A 216 23.42 -1.34 -28.79
C GLU A 216 22.63 -1.38 -27.47
N PRO A 217 21.29 -1.32 -27.51
CA PRO A 217 20.45 -1.51 -26.34
C PRO A 217 20.25 -3.01 -26.12
N GLU A 218 21.29 -3.75 -25.77
CA GLU A 218 21.10 -5.15 -25.39
C GLU A 218 20.75 -5.23 -23.90
N THR A 219 19.51 -5.60 -23.65
CA THR A 219 18.95 -6.09 -22.37
C THR A 219 19.65 -7.34 -21.84
N ASP A 220 20.67 -7.83 -22.56
CA ASP A 220 21.20 -9.18 -22.44
C ASP A 220 22.45 -9.29 -21.56
N PHE A 221 23.00 -8.17 -21.08
CA PHE A 221 24.16 -8.17 -20.20
C PHE A 221 24.06 -7.22 -19.00
N ILE A 222 24.68 -7.62 -17.88
CA ILE A 222 24.80 -6.79 -16.67
C ILE A 222 26.16 -6.08 -16.71
N PRO A 223 26.19 -4.73 -16.68
CA PRO A 223 27.42 -3.97 -16.63
C PRO A 223 28.26 -4.23 -15.38
N VAL A 224 29.59 -4.09 -15.48
CA VAL A 224 30.52 -4.34 -14.37
C VAL A 224 30.24 -3.43 -13.16
N GLN A 225 29.83 -2.18 -13.40
CA GLN A 225 29.45 -1.28 -12.30
C GLN A 225 28.26 -1.79 -11.50
N ASP A 226 27.32 -2.51 -12.14
CA ASP A 226 26.15 -3.04 -11.45
C ASP A 226 26.51 -4.30 -10.68
N TRP A 227 27.44 -5.12 -11.18
CA TRP A 227 28.06 -6.19 -10.38
C TRP A 227 28.80 -5.64 -9.15
N ALA A 228 29.54 -4.55 -9.32
CA ALA A 228 30.25 -3.91 -8.21
C ALA A 228 29.29 -3.35 -7.17
N LEU A 229 28.23 -2.65 -7.59
CA LEU A 229 27.20 -2.13 -6.70
C LEU A 229 26.39 -3.25 -6.04
N ALA A 230 26.11 -4.33 -6.74
CA ALA A 230 25.43 -5.50 -6.20
C ALA A 230 26.28 -6.18 -5.11
N GLY A 231 27.57 -6.38 -5.37
CA GLY A 231 28.51 -6.91 -4.39
C GLY A 231 28.71 -5.99 -3.19
N ALA A 232 28.84 -4.68 -3.43
CA ALA A 232 28.89 -3.68 -2.38
C ALA A 232 27.59 -3.68 -1.56
N GLY A 233 26.43 -3.79 -2.21
CA GLY A 233 25.09 -3.95 -1.63
C GLY A 233 25.00 -5.12 -0.65
N VAL A 234 25.40 -6.31 -1.09
CA VAL A 234 25.47 -7.50 -0.23
C VAL A 234 26.42 -7.29 0.93
N PHE A 235 27.60 -6.74 0.67
CA PHE A 235 28.56 -6.45 1.72
C PHE A 235 28.00 -5.43 2.72
N VAL A 236 27.27 -4.38 2.27
CA VAL A 236 26.67 -3.34 3.13
C VAL A 236 25.47 -3.83 3.97
N ALA A 237 24.78 -4.87 3.51
CA ALA A 237 23.71 -5.50 4.27
C ALA A 237 24.24 -6.47 5.35
N ILE A 238 25.34 -7.18 5.08
CA ILE A 238 25.80 -8.31 5.93
C ILE A 238 26.79 -7.89 7.04
N TYR A 239 27.36 -6.69 7.06
CA TYR A 239 28.32 -6.32 8.14
C TYR A 239 27.73 -6.33 9.53
N GLY A 240 26.44 -5.99 9.69
CA GLY A 240 25.77 -6.10 10.98
C GLY A 240 25.83 -7.53 11.52
N PHE A 241 25.74 -8.52 10.62
CA PHE A 241 25.90 -9.94 10.94
C PHE A 241 27.36 -10.30 11.25
N LEU A 242 28.32 -9.81 10.43
CA LEU A 242 29.74 -10.10 10.63
C LEU A 242 30.31 -9.48 11.91
N ASN A 243 29.79 -8.33 12.32
CA ASN A 243 30.21 -7.56 13.48
C ASN A 243 29.15 -7.56 14.58
N TYR A 244 28.29 -8.58 14.64
CA TYR A 244 27.16 -8.65 15.55
C TYR A 244 27.56 -8.44 17.01
N GLN A 245 28.60 -9.15 17.48
CA GLN A 245 29.06 -9.04 18.87
C GLN A 245 29.51 -7.61 19.21
N LYS A 246 30.26 -6.97 18.31
CA LYS A 246 30.74 -5.58 18.47
C LYS A 246 29.57 -4.60 18.63
N ILE A 247 28.53 -4.75 17.80
CA ILE A 247 27.36 -3.85 17.80
C ILE A 247 26.52 -4.06 19.06
N VAL A 248 26.35 -5.32 19.49
CA VAL A 248 25.64 -5.63 20.73
C VAL A 248 26.37 -5.07 21.95
N ASP A 249 27.70 -5.24 22.00
CA ASP A 249 28.53 -4.74 23.10
C ASP A 249 28.53 -3.19 23.16
N SER A 250 28.31 -2.50 22.04
CA SER A 250 28.18 -1.04 21.99
C SER A 250 26.76 -0.53 22.26
N GLY A 251 25.80 -1.42 22.55
CA GLY A 251 24.39 -1.05 22.73
C GLY A 251 23.76 -0.46 21.47
N GLY A 252 24.26 -0.82 20.28
CA GLY A 252 23.76 -0.30 19.00
C GLY A 252 24.29 1.08 18.61
N LEU A 253 25.20 1.67 19.39
CA LEU A 253 25.84 2.94 19.03
C LEU A 253 26.95 2.70 18.01
N ALA A 254 26.83 3.34 16.85
CA ALA A 254 27.80 3.29 15.76
C ALA A 254 29.13 3.93 16.17
N ASP A 255 30.26 3.27 15.94
CA ASP A 255 31.58 3.90 16.04
C ASP A 255 31.94 4.74 14.78
N ASN A 256 33.21 5.14 14.65
CA ASN A 256 33.67 5.94 13.50
C ASN A 256 33.64 5.18 12.18
N ILE A 257 33.80 3.86 12.17
CA ILE A 257 33.74 3.03 10.97
C ILE A 257 32.27 2.72 10.66
N ASP A 258 31.51 2.32 11.67
CA ASP A 258 30.10 1.92 11.55
C ASP A 258 29.27 3.04 10.93
N LYS A 259 29.51 4.32 11.30
CA LYS A 259 28.74 5.44 10.76
C LYS A 259 28.95 5.65 9.26
N TYR A 260 30.18 5.50 8.74
CA TYR A 260 30.44 5.66 7.30
C TYR A 260 29.95 4.45 6.52
N TYR A 261 30.03 3.27 7.13
CA TYR A 261 29.47 2.06 6.58
C TYR A 261 27.94 2.14 6.45
N ALA A 262 27.26 2.57 7.51
CA ALA A 262 25.81 2.83 7.52
C ALA A 262 25.41 3.88 6.47
N LEU A 263 26.19 4.97 6.34
CA LEU A 263 25.94 5.98 5.31
C LEU A 263 26.07 5.40 3.90
N ALA A 264 27.10 4.59 3.64
CA ALA A 264 27.26 3.89 2.36
C ALA A 264 26.08 2.94 2.11
N GLY A 265 25.61 2.22 3.14
CA GLY A 265 24.42 1.39 3.10
C GLY A 265 23.18 2.15 2.64
N LEU A 266 22.90 3.30 3.26
CA LEU A 266 21.76 4.15 2.90
C LEU A 266 21.83 4.66 1.46
N LEU A 267 22.99 5.13 1.01
CA LEU A 267 23.16 5.63 -0.35
C LEU A 267 22.98 4.52 -1.39
N ILE A 268 23.52 3.33 -1.13
CA ILE A 268 23.35 2.16 -1.99
C ILE A 268 21.89 1.70 -2.00
N LEU A 269 21.23 1.68 -0.84
CA LEU A 269 19.81 1.37 -0.73
C LEU A 269 18.95 2.35 -1.53
N PHE A 270 19.20 3.65 -1.42
CA PHE A 270 18.45 4.67 -2.16
C PHE A 270 18.63 4.52 -3.67
N GLU A 271 19.85 4.22 -4.12
CA GLU A 271 20.09 3.96 -5.54
C GLU A 271 19.39 2.67 -6.00
N ALA A 272 19.41 1.59 -5.22
CA ALA A 272 18.67 0.37 -5.54
C ALA A 272 17.16 0.61 -5.57
N ALA A 273 16.63 1.31 -4.58
CA ALA A 273 15.22 1.69 -4.51
C ALA A 273 14.81 2.58 -5.68
N ARG A 274 15.65 3.56 -6.05
CA ARG A 274 15.44 4.41 -7.23
C ARG A 274 15.36 3.59 -8.52
N ARG A 275 16.19 2.55 -8.63
CA ARG A 275 16.23 1.66 -9.80
C ARG A 275 15.08 0.68 -9.88
N ALA A 276 14.54 0.20 -8.75
CA ALA A 276 13.49 -0.79 -8.73
C ALA A 276 12.08 -0.19 -8.59
N LEU A 277 11.96 0.99 -7.97
CA LEU A 277 10.69 1.62 -7.59
C LEU A 277 10.49 2.99 -8.23
N GLY A 278 11.46 3.45 -9.03
CA GLY A 278 11.50 4.80 -9.55
C GLY A 278 11.97 5.85 -8.53
N PRO A 279 12.10 7.12 -8.94
CA PRO A 279 12.74 8.15 -8.15
C PRO A 279 11.93 8.64 -6.95
N ALA A 280 10.60 8.46 -6.93
CA ALA A 280 9.73 8.99 -5.89
C ALA A 280 10.13 8.52 -4.49
N MET A 281 10.24 7.21 -4.27
CA MET A 281 10.62 6.62 -2.98
C MET A 281 11.98 7.11 -2.48
N ALA A 282 12.98 7.15 -3.37
CA ALA A 282 14.33 7.58 -3.00
C ALA A 282 14.39 9.08 -2.68
N ILE A 283 13.64 9.90 -3.42
CA ILE A 283 13.53 11.35 -3.16
C ILE A 283 12.88 11.59 -1.81
N ILE A 284 11.75 10.94 -1.51
CA ILE A 284 11.07 11.10 -0.21
C ILE A 284 11.99 10.68 0.93
N ALA A 285 12.61 9.49 0.85
CA ALA A 285 13.53 9.05 1.90
C ALA A 285 14.74 10.00 2.06
N THR A 286 15.22 10.60 0.97
CA THR A 286 16.28 11.61 1.01
C THR A 286 15.81 12.91 1.67
N ILE A 287 14.56 13.34 1.44
CA ILE A 287 13.97 14.52 2.10
C ILE A 287 13.86 14.28 3.60
N PHE A 288 13.36 13.12 4.03
CA PHE A 288 13.28 12.74 5.45
C PHE A 288 14.68 12.66 6.08
N LEU A 289 15.64 12.03 5.39
CA LEU A 289 17.02 11.98 5.88
C LEU A 289 17.65 13.38 5.95
N ALA A 290 17.36 14.27 5.01
CA ALA A 290 17.83 15.66 5.06
C ALA A 290 17.19 16.41 6.23
N TYR A 291 15.91 16.20 6.50
CA TYR A 291 15.22 16.76 7.66
C TYR A 291 15.89 16.34 8.98
N VAL A 292 16.45 15.11 9.07
CA VAL A 292 17.23 14.68 10.24
C VAL A 292 18.45 15.59 10.51
N PHE A 293 19.09 16.11 9.46
CA PHE A 293 20.31 16.94 9.63
C PHE A 293 20.02 18.43 9.65
N PHE A 294 19.09 18.88 8.82
CA PHE A 294 18.83 20.31 8.56
C PHE A 294 17.53 20.81 9.21
N GLY A 295 16.81 19.97 9.93
CA GLY A 295 15.56 20.34 10.60
C GLY A 295 15.69 21.41 11.68
N SER A 296 16.91 21.73 12.13
CA SER A 296 17.20 22.83 13.05
C SER A 296 17.47 24.17 12.36
N SER A 297 17.44 24.22 11.03
CA SER A 297 17.72 25.43 10.26
C SER A 297 16.60 26.46 10.40
N ASP A 298 16.97 27.74 10.42
CA ASP A 298 16.01 28.86 10.45
C ASP A 298 15.09 28.94 9.23
N TYR A 299 15.46 28.29 8.12
CA TYR A 299 14.62 28.19 6.92
C TYR A 299 13.47 27.19 7.06
N VAL A 300 13.55 26.29 8.04
CA VAL A 300 12.47 25.35 8.35
C VAL A 300 11.40 26.09 9.16
N PRO A 301 10.12 26.03 8.76
CA PRO A 301 9.03 26.65 9.50
C PRO A 301 9.06 26.25 10.97
N GLU A 302 8.78 27.20 11.86
CA GLU A 302 8.86 27.01 13.31
C GLU A 302 8.03 25.81 13.79
N VAL A 303 6.82 25.66 13.22
CA VAL A 303 5.90 24.54 13.49
C VAL A 303 6.56 23.17 13.27
N ILE A 304 7.49 23.04 12.31
CA ILE A 304 8.10 21.76 11.95
C ILE A 304 9.60 21.70 12.29
N ARG A 305 10.09 22.58 13.15
CA ARG A 305 11.52 22.67 13.48
C ARG A 305 11.89 21.68 14.59
N TRP A 306 13.08 21.08 14.50
CA TRP A 306 13.58 20.20 15.57
C TRP A 306 15.09 20.35 15.78
N LYS A 307 15.65 19.72 16.83
CA LYS A 307 17.04 19.94 17.28
C LYS A 307 18.14 19.50 16.30
N GLY A 308 17.84 18.63 15.34
CA GLY A 308 18.81 18.01 14.42
C GLY A 308 19.63 16.89 15.06
N ALA A 309 20.17 15.98 14.24
CA ALA A 309 21.02 14.87 14.67
C ALA A 309 22.46 14.98 14.15
N SER A 310 23.42 14.50 14.94
CA SER A 310 24.78 14.22 14.44
C SER A 310 24.79 13.00 13.52
N LEU A 311 25.77 12.91 12.60
CA LEU A 311 25.93 11.74 11.72
C LEU A 311 26.02 10.43 12.51
N LYS A 312 26.71 10.42 13.66
CA LYS A 312 26.82 9.22 14.52
C LYS A 312 25.44 8.80 15.04
N LYS A 313 24.64 9.74 15.56
CA LYS A 313 23.30 9.47 16.09
C LYS A 313 22.37 8.98 14.97
N ALA A 314 22.34 9.70 13.85
CA ALA A 314 21.52 9.34 12.70
C ALA A 314 21.85 7.94 12.15
N MET A 315 23.13 7.61 11.95
CA MET A 315 23.52 6.32 11.39
C MET A 315 23.30 5.15 12.35
N SER A 316 23.44 5.37 13.67
CA SER A 316 23.07 4.37 14.68
C SER A 316 21.58 4.03 14.58
N HIS A 317 20.74 5.06 14.47
CA HIS A 317 19.29 4.91 14.39
C HIS A 317 18.82 4.31 13.05
N MET A 318 19.38 4.76 11.93
CA MET A 318 18.87 4.43 10.59
C MET A 318 19.30 3.05 10.06
N TRP A 319 20.52 2.59 10.38
CA TRP A 319 21.09 1.37 9.77
C TRP A 319 21.58 0.35 10.79
N ILE A 320 22.03 0.75 11.98
CA ILE A 320 22.63 -0.19 12.94
C ILE A 320 21.55 -0.82 13.84
N THR A 321 20.56 -0.03 14.26
CA THR A 321 19.47 -0.48 15.13
C THR A 321 18.25 -0.94 14.33
N SER A 322 17.24 -1.45 15.04
CA SER A 322 15.96 -1.90 14.47
C SER A 322 14.91 -0.78 14.36
N GLU A 323 15.29 0.48 14.49
CA GLU A 323 14.37 1.62 14.34
C GLU A 323 14.28 2.11 12.89
N GLY A 324 15.32 1.88 12.08
CA GLY A 324 15.42 2.31 10.69
C GLY A 324 15.18 1.20 9.66
N VAL A 325 16.14 1.05 8.74
CA VAL A 325 16.09 0.11 7.60
C VAL A 325 15.78 -1.33 8.01
N PHE A 326 16.36 -1.79 9.12
CA PHE A 326 16.17 -3.16 9.61
C PHE A 326 15.01 -3.31 10.59
N GLY A 327 14.12 -2.32 10.69
CA GLY A 327 13.01 -2.32 11.62
C GLY A 327 11.83 -3.20 11.24
N ILE A 328 10.67 -2.86 11.80
CA ILE A 328 9.41 -3.63 11.68
C ILE A 328 9.08 -3.94 10.22
N ALA A 329 9.17 -2.93 9.34
CA ALA A 329 8.83 -3.07 7.93
C ALA A 329 9.59 -4.21 7.22
N LEU A 330 10.93 -4.17 7.28
CA LEU A 330 11.77 -5.21 6.67
C LEU A 330 11.68 -6.54 7.42
N GLY A 331 11.42 -6.51 8.74
CA GLY A 331 11.13 -7.68 9.55
C GLY A 331 9.90 -8.45 9.07
N VAL A 332 8.77 -7.75 8.88
CA VAL A 332 7.53 -8.31 8.35
C VAL A 332 7.72 -8.79 6.91
N SER A 333 8.45 -8.02 6.09
CA SER A 333 8.86 -8.40 4.73
C SER A 333 9.56 -9.76 4.69
N THR A 334 10.51 -9.97 5.60
CA THR A 334 11.33 -11.19 5.67
C THR A 334 10.56 -12.38 6.22
N LYS A 335 9.79 -12.19 7.30
CA LYS A 335 9.14 -13.28 8.04
C LYS A 335 7.90 -13.84 7.34
N PHE A 336 7.12 -12.99 6.68
CA PHE A 336 5.79 -13.37 6.20
C PHE A 336 5.54 -12.98 4.75
N VAL A 337 5.75 -11.71 4.38
CA VAL A 337 5.33 -11.16 3.07
C VAL A 337 5.91 -11.95 1.90
N PHE A 338 7.19 -12.32 1.96
CA PHE A 338 7.83 -13.10 0.91
C PHE A 338 7.07 -14.37 0.57
N LEU A 339 6.63 -15.14 1.57
CA LEU A 339 5.96 -16.42 1.33
C LEU A 339 4.61 -16.23 0.67
N PHE A 340 3.89 -15.15 0.98
CA PHE A 340 2.62 -14.84 0.33
C PHE A 340 2.82 -14.38 -1.11
N VAL A 341 3.86 -13.58 -1.38
CA VAL A 341 4.24 -13.20 -2.76
C VAL A 341 4.65 -14.44 -3.57
N LEU A 342 5.45 -15.33 -2.97
CA LEU A 342 5.85 -16.60 -3.58
C LEU A 342 4.65 -17.53 -3.81
N PHE A 343 3.77 -17.66 -2.82
CA PHE A 343 2.53 -18.43 -2.91
C PHE A 343 1.68 -17.94 -4.09
N GLY A 344 1.49 -16.63 -4.22
CA GLY A 344 0.73 -16.05 -5.31
C GLY A 344 1.35 -16.32 -6.69
N ALA A 345 2.67 -16.15 -6.82
CA ALA A 345 3.39 -16.44 -8.06
C ALA A 345 3.30 -17.92 -8.47
N LEU A 346 3.42 -18.84 -7.50
CA LEU A 346 3.30 -20.29 -7.74
C LEU A 346 1.87 -20.70 -8.08
N LEU A 347 0.87 -20.10 -7.42
CA LEU A 347 -0.54 -20.37 -7.67
C LEU A 347 -0.95 -19.89 -9.07
N ASP A 348 -0.43 -18.75 -9.51
CA ASP A 348 -0.63 -18.27 -10.88
C ASP A 348 0.00 -19.22 -11.90
N LYS A 349 1.28 -19.60 -11.72
CA LYS A 349 1.93 -20.61 -12.57
C LYS A 349 1.26 -21.97 -12.58
N ALA A 350 0.56 -22.34 -11.51
CA ALA A 350 -0.21 -23.58 -11.49
C ALA A 350 -1.40 -23.54 -12.46
N GLY A 351 -1.91 -22.35 -12.81
CA GLY A 351 -3.05 -22.12 -13.72
C GLY A 351 -4.29 -21.53 -13.04
N ALA A 352 -4.20 -21.08 -11.79
CA ALA A 352 -5.35 -20.60 -11.02
C ALA A 352 -5.92 -19.27 -11.55
N GLY A 353 -5.08 -18.35 -12.02
CA GLY A 353 -5.52 -17.04 -12.55
C GLY A 353 -6.50 -17.21 -13.72
N ASN A 354 -6.09 -17.94 -14.76
CA ASN A 354 -6.96 -18.23 -15.92
C ASN A 354 -8.26 -18.96 -15.51
N TYR A 355 -8.18 -19.89 -14.55
CA TYR A 355 -9.36 -20.59 -14.02
C TYR A 355 -10.38 -19.62 -13.40
N PHE A 356 -9.94 -18.72 -12.51
CA PHE A 356 -10.83 -17.77 -11.85
C PHE A 356 -11.48 -16.78 -12.83
N ILE A 357 -10.69 -16.29 -13.80
CA ILE A 357 -11.18 -15.42 -14.86
C ILE A 357 -12.29 -16.13 -15.66
N LYS A 358 -12.04 -17.34 -16.16
CA LYS A 358 -13.04 -18.09 -16.95
C LYS A 358 -14.30 -18.44 -16.16
N MET A 359 -14.16 -18.75 -14.87
CA MET A 359 -15.30 -18.96 -13.98
C MET A 359 -16.15 -17.70 -13.82
N ALA A 360 -15.52 -16.54 -13.64
CA ALA A 360 -16.23 -15.26 -13.55
C ALA A 360 -16.96 -14.90 -14.87
N PHE A 361 -16.31 -15.11 -16.02
CA PHE A 361 -16.92 -14.87 -17.34
C PHE A 361 -18.09 -15.80 -17.65
N GLY A 362 -17.96 -17.10 -17.35
CA GLY A 362 -19.08 -18.01 -17.50
C GLY A 362 -20.27 -17.60 -16.62
N ALA A 363 -20.00 -17.20 -15.36
CA ALA A 363 -21.02 -16.84 -14.38
C ALA A 363 -21.73 -15.52 -14.66
N LEU A 364 -21.05 -14.51 -15.21
CA LEU A 364 -21.57 -13.14 -15.30
C LEU A 364 -21.65 -12.59 -16.72
N GLY A 365 -20.94 -13.18 -17.68
CA GLY A 365 -20.80 -12.65 -19.03
C GLY A 365 -22.12 -12.50 -19.80
N HIS A 366 -23.13 -13.30 -19.47
CA HIS A 366 -24.47 -13.25 -20.09
C HIS A 366 -25.35 -12.08 -19.60
N LEU A 367 -24.96 -11.40 -18.51
CA LEU A 367 -25.70 -10.25 -17.99
C LEU A 367 -25.48 -9.00 -18.84
N ARG A 368 -26.32 -7.98 -18.68
CA ARG A 368 -26.12 -6.67 -19.32
C ARG A 368 -24.85 -6.02 -18.77
N GLY A 369 -23.90 -5.67 -19.63
CA GLY A 369 -22.54 -5.29 -19.21
C GLY A 369 -21.82 -6.44 -18.48
N GLY A 370 -22.16 -7.68 -18.81
CA GLY A 370 -21.68 -8.91 -18.17
C GLY A 370 -20.16 -9.05 -18.19
N PRO A 371 -19.46 -8.79 -19.32
CA PRO A 371 -18.01 -8.80 -19.36
C PRO A 371 -17.32 -7.92 -18.33
N ALA A 372 -17.85 -6.71 -18.10
CA ALA A 372 -17.28 -5.81 -17.12
C ALA A 372 -17.56 -6.27 -15.68
N LYS A 373 -18.69 -6.94 -15.41
CA LYS A 373 -18.95 -7.56 -14.09
C LYS A 373 -18.05 -8.76 -13.85
N ALA A 374 -17.88 -9.58 -14.88
CA ALA A 374 -16.94 -10.70 -14.86
C ALA A 374 -15.51 -10.21 -14.66
N ALA A 375 -15.11 -9.12 -15.31
CA ALA A 375 -13.82 -8.46 -15.10
C ALA A 375 -13.65 -8.06 -13.64
N VAL A 376 -14.61 -7.32 -13.05
CA VAL A 376 -14.53 -6.91 -11.64
C VAL A 376 -14.38 -8.12 -10.70
N VAL A 377 -15.12 -9.21 -10.93
CA VAL A 377 -15.12 -10.40 -10.07
C VAL A 377 -13.89 -11.28 -10.29
N GLY A 378 -13.43 -11.42 -11.54
CA GLY A 378 -12.20 -12.14 -11.88
C GLY A 378 -10.98 -11.39 -11.34
N SER A 379 -10.95 -10.07 -11.52
CA SER A 379 -9.95 -9.16 -10.95
C SER A 379 -9.99 -9.20 -9.41
N ALA A 380 -11.16 -9.37 -8.78
CA ALA A 380 -11.26 -9.61 -7.34
C ALA A 380 -10.59 -10.92 -6.90
N ALA A 381 -10.86 -12.01 -7.63
CA ALA A 381 -10.32 -13.34 -7.34
C ALA A 381 -8.80 -13.41 -7.55
N THR A 382 -8.27 -12.69 -8.55
CA THR A 382 -6.82 -12.59 -8.78
C THR A 382 -6.15 -11.59 -7.84
N GLY A 383 -6.80 -10.46 -7.55
CA GLY A 383 -6.34 -9.45 -6.59
C GLY A 383 -6.18 -10.01 -5.18
N LEU A 384 -7.10 -10.93 -4.80
CA LEU A 384 -7.04 -11.79 -3.63
C LEU A 384 -5.75 -12.60 -3.48
N ILE A 385 -5.05 -12.86 -4.58
CA ILE A 385 -3.81 -13.64 -4.63
C ILE A 385 -2.60 -12.71 -4.74
N SER A 386 -2.69 -11.71 -5.61
CA SER A 386 -1.58 -10.82 -5.97
C SER A 386 -1.31 -9.75 -4.91
N GLY A 387 -2.36 -9.17 -4.30
CA GLY A 387 -2.23 -8.06 -3.37
C GLY A 387 -1.59 -6.79 -3.96
N SER A 388 -1.50 -6.69 -5.30
CA SER A 388 -0.92 -5.56 -6.04
C SER A 388 -1.89 -5.10 -7.13
N SER A 389 -2.14 -3.79 -7.22
CA SER A 389 -3.08 -3.23 -8.20
C SER A 389 -2.51 -3.26 -9.61
N ILE A 390 -1.25 -2.87 -9.77
CA ILE A 390 -0.56 -2.83 -11.07
C ILE A 390 -0.41 -4.24 -11.63
N ALA A 391 0.07 -5.19 -10.81
CA ALA A 391 0.23 -6.58 -11.23
C ALA A 391 -1.13 -7.20 -11.63
N ASN A 392 -2.20 -6.87 -10.91
CA ASN A 392 -3.53 -7.36 -11.23
C ASN A 392 -4.08 -6.73 -12.53
N VAL A 393 -3.88 -5.42 -12.76
CA VAL A 393 -4.26 -4.76 -14.02
C VAL A 393 -3.55 -5.40 -15.21
N VAL A 394 -2.29 -5.81 -15.07
CA VAL A 394 -1.56 -6.37 -16.22
C VAL A 394 -1.85 -7.85 -16.42
N THR A 395 -2.04 -8.62 -15.35
CA THR A 395 -2.36 -10.04 -15.46
C THR A 395 -3.79 -10.27 -15.93
N THR A 396 -4.76 -9.53 -15.38
CA THR A 396 -6.18 -9.70 -15.72
C THR A 396 -6.65 -8.75 -16.82
N GLY A 397 -6.12 -7.52 -16.85
CA GLY A 397 -6.53 -6.49 -17.81
C GLY A 397 -6.21 -6.82 -19.26
N THR A 398 -5.12 -7.56 -19.52
CA THR A 398 -4.78 -8.12 -20.85
C THR A 398 -5.97 -8.85 -21.47
N PHE A 399 -6.75 -9.56 -20.65
CA PHE A 399 -7.91 -10.34 -21.08
C PHE A 399 -9.23 -9.57 -20.92
N THR A 400 -9.41 -8.87 -19.79
CA THR A 400 -10.69 -8.25 -19.44
C THR A 400 -10.95 -6.96 -20.20
N ILE A 401 -9.93 -6.12 -20.42
CA ILE A 401 -10.08 -4.80 -21.06
C ILE A 401 -10.52 -4.94 -22.53
N PRO A 402 -9.85 -5.75 -23.39
CA PRO A 402 -10.30 -5.93 -24.76
C PRO A 402 -11.74 -6.45 -24.84
N LEU A 403 -12.10 -7.36 -23.94
CA LEU A 403 -13.42 -7.96 -23.90
C LEU A 403 -14.52 -6.98 -23.46
N MET A 404 -14.25 -6.11 -22.48
CA MET A 404 -15.15 -5.00 -22.11
C MET A 404 -15.37 -4.03 -23.28
N LYS A 405 -14.32 -3.72 -24.04
CA LYS A 405 -14.42 -2.82 -25.20
C LYS A 405 -15.33 -3.39 -26.29
N ARG A 406 -15.27 -4.70 -26.54
CA ARG A 406 -16.11 -5.38 -27.56
C ARG A 406 -17.61 -5.28 -27.28
N VAL A 407 -18.02 -5.18 -26.02
CA VAL A 407 -19.43 -5.01 -25.64
C VAL A 407 -19.88 -3.57 -25.49
N GLY A 408 -19.00 -2.60 -25.79
CA GLY A 408 -19.35 -1.18 -25.93
C GLY A 408 -18.80 -0.23 -24.86
N PHE A 409 -17.87 -0.67 -24.00
CA PHE A 409 -17.12 0.27 -23.14
C PHE A 409 -16.06 1.03 -23.94
N SER A 410 -15.80 2.31 -23.60
CA SER A 410 -14.64 3.03 -24.17
C SER A 410 -13.33 2.47 -23.62
N SER A 411 -12.19 2.77 -24.27
CA SER A 411 -10.87 2.37 -23.79
C SER A 411 -10.61 2.86 -22.36
N GLU A 412 -10.89 4.13 -22.07
CA GLU A 412 -10.70 4.73 -20.75
C GLU A 412 -11.60 4.08 -19.71
N GLN A 413 -12.85 3.76 -20.06
CA GLN A 413 -13.78 3.14 -19.13
C GLN A 413 -13.43 1.70 -18.82
N ALA A 414 -13.09 0.91 -19.85
CA ALA A 414 -12.64 -0.47 -19.66
C ALA A 414 -11.37 -0.50 -18.80
N GLY A 415 -10.41 0.39 -19.09
CA GLY A 415 -9.23 0.56 -18.24
C GLY A 415 -9.59 0.98 -16.81
N SER A 416 -10.52 1.92 -16.64
CA SER A 416 -10.91 2.43 -15.32
C SER A 416 -11.62 1.40 -14.45
N VAL A 417 -12.47 0.56 -15.06
CA VAL A 417 -13.15 -0.54 -14.34
C VAL A 417 -12.10 -1.53 -13.82
N GLU A 418 -11.13 -1.90 -14.66
CA GLU A 418 -10.07 -2.83 -14.29
C GLU A 418 -9.12 -2.25 -13.22
N VAL A 419 -8.80 -0.96 -13.32
CA VAL A 419 -7.99 -0.25 -12.31
C VAL A 419 -8.72 -0.20 -10.98
N ALA A 420 -9.99 0.21 -10.98
CA ALA A 420 -10.80 0.29 -9.75
C ALA A 420 -10.98 -1.08 -9.10
N SER A 421 -11.21 -2.16 -9.88
CA SER A 421 -11.30 -3.51 -9.34
C SER A 421 -9.97 -3.98 -8.78
N SER A 422 -8.87 -3.68 -9.47
CA SER A 422 -7.53 -4.07 -9.04
C SER A 422 -7.09 -3.41 -7.74
N VAL A 423 -7.44 -2.14 -7.52
CA VAL A 423 -7.16 -1.45 -6.25
C VAL A 423 -7.99 -2.02 -5.11
N ASN A 424 -9.27 -2.32 -5.36
CA ASN A 424 -10.09 -3.04 -4.38
C ASN A 424 -9.52 -4.45 -4.08
N GLY A 425 -8.71 -5.04 -4.96
CA GLY A 425 -8.02 -6.33 -4.72
C GLY A 425 -7.11 -6.31 -3.50
N GLN A 426 -6.50 -5.14 -3.21
CA GLN A 426 -5.56 -4.98 -2.11
C GLN A 426 -6.24 -5.02 -0.73
N ILE A 427 -7.54 -4.71 -0.64
CA ILE A 427 -8.30 -4.71 0.63
C ILE A 427 -9.01 -6.04 0.91
N MET A 428 -9.04 -6.99 -0.03
CA MET A 428 -9.82 -8.22 0.13
C MET A 428 -9.07 -9.32 0.91
N PRO A 429 -9.63 -9.84 2.02
CA PRO A 429 -9.16 -11.05 2.71
C PRO A 429 -9.22 -12.33 1.85
N PRO A 430 -8.26 -13.28 1.96
CA PRO A 430 -7.38 -13.48 3.12
C PRO A 430 -5.91 -13.11 2.90
N VAL A 431 -5.53 -12.48 1.79
CA VAL A 431 -4.12 -12.08 1.55
C VAL A 431 -3.90 -10.59 1.85
N MET A 432 -4.84 -9.71 1.50
CA MET A 432 -4.81 -8.26 1.81
C MET A 432 -3.46 -7.53 1.58
N GLY A 433 -2.64 -8.02 0.65
CA GLY A 433 -1.30 -7.52 0.39
C GLY A 433 -0.36 -7.55 1.61
N ALA A 434 0.82 -6.94 1.47
CA ALA A 434 1.82 -6.90 2.55
C ALA A 434 1.41 -5.99 3.72
N ALA A 435 0.50 -5.05 3.49
CA ALA A 435 0.08 -4.05 4.46
C ALA A 435 -0.69 -4.65 5.65
N ALA A 436 -1.50 -5.70 5.43
CA ALA A 436 -2.20 -6.37 6.52
C ALA A 436 -1.24 -6.98 7.55
N PHE A 437 -0.10 -7.54 7.11
CA PHE A 437 0.90 -8.05 8.04
C PHE A 437 1.61 -6.93 8.83
N LEU A 438 1.76 -5.75 8.21
CA LEU A 438 2.29 -4.58 8.90
C LEU A 438 1.27 -4.02 9.91
N MET A 439 -0.03 -4.09 9.62
CA MET A 439 -1.09 -3.76 10.59
C MET A 439 -1.03 -4.68 11.81
N VAL A 440 -0.89 -6.00 11.61
CA VAL A 440 -0.73 -6.96 12.72
C VAL A 440 0.41 -6.54 13.65
N GLU A 441 1.57 -6.18 13.09
CA GLU A 441 2.73 -5.79 13.90
C GLU A 441 2.56 -4.40 14.55
N TYR A 442 1.99 -3.42 13.86
CA TYR A 442 1.80 -2.07 14.41
C TYR A 442 0.67 -1.97 15.44
N VAL A 443 -0.46 -2.64 15.18
CA VAL A 443 -1.63 -2.60 16.06
C VAL A 443 -1.52 -3.64 17.18
N GLY A 444 -0.75 -4.71 16.98
CA GLY A 444 -0.56 -5.77 17.97
C GLY A 444 -1.73 -6.75 18.09
N ILE A 445 -2.59 -6.82 17.07
CA ILE A 445 -3.75 -7.73 17.01
C ILE A 445 -3.48 -8.92 16.08
N SER A 446 -4.26 -9.99 16.23
CA SER A 446 -4.09 -11.16 15.37
C SER A 446 -4.42 -10.86 13.90
N TYR A 447 -3.81 -11.61 12.97
CA TYR A 447 -4.14 -11.50 11.55
C TYR A 447 -5.63 -11.77 11.28
N VAL A 448 -6.21 -12.71 12.04
CA VAL A 448 -7.63 -13.06 11.96
C VAL A 448 -8.52 -11.86 12.26
N GLU A 449 -8.18 -11.08 13.30
CA GLU A 449 -8.90 -9.85 13.63
C GLU A 449 -8.78 -8.83 12.51
N VAL A 450 -7.57 -8.55 12.02
CA VAL A 450 -7.36 -7.60 10.89
C VAL A 450 -8.25 -7.95 9.70
N ILE A 451 -8.27 -9.23 9.29
CA ILE A 451 -9.05 -9.61 8.12
C ILE A 451 -10.55 -9.68 8.41
N THR A 452 -10.95 -9.98 9.64
CA THR A 452 -12.36 -9.93 10.07
C THR A 452 -12.88 -8.50 9.96
N HIS A 453 -12.11 -7.54 10.46
CA HIS A 453 -12.47 -6.13 10.42
C HIS A 453 -12.49 -5.54 9.00
N ALA A 454 -11.63 -6.05 8.11
CA ALA A 454 -11.58 -5.59 6.72
C ALA A 454 -12.59 -6.27 5.78
N PHE A 455 -13.11 -7.45 6.14
CA PHE A 455 -13.93 -8.28 5.25
C PHE A 455 -15.20 -7.57 4.76
N LEU A 456 -16.02 -7.06 5.68
CA LEU A 456 -17.29 -6.45 5.33
C LEU A 456 -17.11 -5.17 4.48
N PRO A 457 -16.24 -4.21 4.86
CA PRO A 457 -15.94 -3.04 4.03
C PRO A 457 -15.43 -3.41 2.63
N ALA A 458 -14.54 -4.41 2.52
CA ALA A 458 -14.01 -4.85 1.23
C ALA A 458 -15.09 -5.47 0.34
N ALA A 459 -15.94 -6.34 0.89
CA ALA A 459 -17.05 -6.95 0.16
C ALA A 459 -18.03 -5.90 -0.38
N ILE A 460 -18.41 -4.93 0.46
CA ILE A 460 -19.31 -3.83 0.09
C ILE A 460 -18.71 -2.96 -1.01
N SER A 461 -17.40 -2.69 -0.96
CA SER A 461 -16.68 -1.94 -2.01
C SER A 461 -16.77 -2.62 -3.38
N TYR A 462 -16.58 -3.94 -3.44
CA TYR A 462 -16.74 -4.71 -4.69
C TYR A 462 -18.17 -4.74 -5.19
N ILE A 463 -19.15 -4.92 -4.29
CA ILE A 463 -20.57 -4.89 -4.64
C ILE A 463 -20.93 -3.53 -5.27
N ALA A 464 -20.43 -2.44 -4.68
CA ALA A 464 -20.61 -1.10 -5.22
C ALA A 464 -20.01 -0.97 -6.64
N LEU A 465 -18.79 -1.49 -6.86
CA LEU A 465 -18.15 -1.44 -8.18
C LEU A 465 -18.91 -2.27 -9.25
N VAL A 466 -19.37 -3.48 -8.92
CA VAL A 466 -20.23 -4.28 -9.80
C VAL A 466 -21.52 -3.51 -10.15
N TYR A 467 -22.07 -2.78 -9.18
CA TYR A 467 -23.26 -1.95 -9.40
C TYR A 467 -22.98 -0.71 -10.25
N ILE A 468 -21.82 -0.05 -10.09
CA ILE A 468 -21.37 1.04 -10.99
C ILE A 468 -21.34 0.55 -12.44
N VAL A 469 -20.72 -0.61 -12.68
CA VAL A 469 -20.66 -1.24 -14.00
C VAL A 469 -22.06 -1.55 -14.53
N HIS A 470 -22.98 -1.99 -13.66
CA HIS A 470 -24.38 -2.18 -14.04
C HIS A 470 -25.05 -0.87 -14.47
N LEU A 471 -24.94 0.19 -13.67
CA LEU A 471 -25.52 1.49 -13.97
C LEU A 471 -24.96 2.08 -15.27
N GLU A 472 -23.66 1.97 -15.53
CA GLU A 472 -23.04 2.41 -16.78
C GLU A 472 -23.58 1.65 -18.00
N ALA A 473 -23.72 0.32 -17.89
CA ALA A 473 -24.29 -0.50 -18.95
C ALA A 473 -25.79 -0.20 -19.19
N VAL A 474 -26.52 0.15 -18.13
CA VAL A 474 -27.93 0.55 -18.22
C VAL A 474 -28.06 1.89 -18.93
N LYS A 475 -27.31 2.91 -18.48
CA LYS A 475 -27.31 4.27 -19.07
C LYS A 475 -27.01 4.29 -20.57
N ARG A 476 -26.20 3.34 -21.07
CA ARG A 476 -25.79 3.25 -22.48
C ARG A 476 -26.59 2.27 -23.34
N ASN A 477 -27.57 1.58 -22.77
CA ASN A 477 -28.33 0.56 -23.51
C ASN A 477 -27.46 -0.54 -24.15
N MET A 478 -26.46 -1.02 -23.41
CA MET A 478 -25.56 -2.07 -23.89
C MET A 478 -26.28 -3.42 -24.08
N PRO A 479 -25.93 -4.18 -25.15
CA PRO A 479 -26.51 -5.50 -25.39
C PRO A 479 -26.00 -6.56 -24.39
N THR A 480 -26.74 -7.66 -24.23
CA THR A 480 -26.31 -8.86 -23.50
C THR A 480 -25.56 -9.81 -24.43
N LEU A 481 -24.57 -10.54 -23.91
CA LEU A 481 -23.91 -11.61 -24.66
C LEU A 481 -24.70 -12.92 -24.55
N GLY A 482 -25.07 -13.50 -25.68
CA GLY A 482 -25.82 -14.76 -25.77
C GLY A 482 -27.33 -14.63 -25.50
N ASN A 483 -28.07 -15.73 -25.74
CA ASN A 483 -29.54 -15.79 -25.67
C ASN A 483 -30.08 -16.28 -24.32
N ARG A 484 -29.31 -16.15 -23.23
CA ARG A 484 -29.70 -16.64 -21.89
C ARG A 484 -30.28 -15.48 -21.07
N GLU A 485 -31.60 -15.44 -20.92
CA GLU A 485 -32.24 -14.56 -19.93
C GLU A 485 -32.03 -15.16 -18.53
N VAL A 486 -31.27 -14.47 -17.68
CA VAL A 486 -31.05 -14.89 -16.30
C VAL A 486 -31.35 -13.73 -15.37
N HIS A 487 -32.18 -13.98 -14.36
CA HIS A 487 -32.50 -13.00 -13.33
C HIS A 487 -31.25 -12.68 -12.50
N MET A 488 -30.88 -11.39 -12.45
CA MET A 488 -29.75 -10.86 -11.67
C MET A 488 -29.72 -11.37 -10.23
N ALA A 489 -30.88 -11.42 -9.56
CA ALA A 489 -31.00 -11.93 -8.20
C ALA A 489 -30.53 -13.39 -8.07
N ARG A 490 -30.84 -14.24 -9.06
CA ARG A 490 -30.41 -15.65 -9.08
C ARG A 490 -28.90 -15.78 -9.27
N THR A 491 -28.29 -14.92 -10.08
CA THR A 491 -26.84 -14.90 -10.29
C THR A 491 -26.09 -14.40 -9.04
N ILE A 492 -26.60 -13.36 -8.39
CA ILE A 492 -26.06 -12.85 -7.11
C ILE A 492 -26.19 -13.91 -6.01
N LEU A 493 -27.37 -14.52 -5.84
CA LEU A 493 -27.57 -15.64 -4.91
C LEU A 493 -26.65 -16.82 -5.24
N GLY A 494 -26.43 -17.11 -6.53
CA GLY A 494 -25.49 -18.13 -6.98
C GLY A 494 -24.05 -17.84 -6.55
N MET A 495 -23.58 -16.60 -6.74
CA MET A 495 -22.23 -16.20 -6.30
C MET A 495 -22.11 -16.19 -4.78
N ALA A 496 -23.09 -15.64 -4.06
CA ALA A 496 -23.12 -15.67 -2.60
C ALA A 496 -23.11 -17.11 -2.08
N SER A 497 -23.85 -18.01 -2.73
CA SER A 497 -23.84 -19.44 -2.39
C SER A 497 -22.49 -20.10 -2.67
N PHE A 498 -21.77 -19.72 -3.73
CA PHE A 498 -20.42 -20.22 -3.99
C PHE A 498 -19.45 -19.82 -2.88
N PHE A 499 -19.42 -18.54 -2.50
CA PHE A 499 -18.59 -18.07 -1.39
C PHE A 499 -19.00 -18.69 -0.05
N ALA A 500 -20.30 -18.86 0.21
CA ALA A 500 -20.80 -19.52 1.41
C ALA A 500 -20.42 -21.01 1.45
N VAL A 501 -20.47 -21.71 0.32
CA VAL A 501 -20.01 -23.10 0.19
C VAL A 501 -18.50 -23.19 0.38
N PHE A 502 -17.73 -22.27 -0.19
CA PHE A 502 -16.28 -22.22 -0.01
C PHE A 502 -15.90 -21.92 1.44
N ALA A 503 -16.53 -20.94 2.08
CA ALA A 503 -16.35 -20.64 3.49
C ALA A 503 -16.76 -21.84 4.37
N GLY A 504 -17.90 -22.47 4.06
CA GLY A 504 -18.36 -23.69 4.71
C GLY A 504 -17.41 -24.87 4.52
N LEU A 505 -16.75 -24.98 3.37
CA LEU A 505 -15.70 -25.97 3.11
C LEU A 505 -14.48 -25.69 3.99
N CYS A 506 -13.98 -24.44 4.00
CA CYS A 506 -12.84 -24.03 4.83
C CYS A 506 -13.10 -24.21 6.33
N TYR A 507 -14.31 -23.89 6.80
CA TYR A 507 -14.69 -24.14 8.19
C TYR A 507 -14.86 -25.64 8.45
N GLY A 508 -15.51 -26.35 7.53
CA GLY A 508 -15.80 -27.77 7.64
C GLY A 508 -14.55 -28.67 7.70
N THR A 509 -13.39 -28.21 7.22
CA THR A 509 -12.14 -28.98 7.32
C THR A 509 -11.68 -29.21 8.77
N GLN A 510 -12.19 -28.45 9.74
CA GLN A 510 -11.87 -28.68 11.16
C GLN A 510 -12.37 -30.04 11.66
N PHE A 511 -13.54 -30.51 11.20
CA PHE A 511 -14.13 -31.75 11.68
C PHE A 511 -13.30 -33.01 11.37
N PRO A 512 -12.82 -33.23 10.12
CA PRO A 512 -11.94 -34.36 9.83
C PRO A 512 -10.57 -34.23 10.52
N VAL A 513 -10.06 -33.01 10.70
CA VAL A 513 -8.80 -32.78 11.44
C VAL A 513 -8.97 -33.17 12.91
N ASP A 514 -10.01 -32.66 13.57
CA ASP A 514 -10.36 -33.02 14.94
C ASP A 514 -10.57 -34.52 15.11
N ALA A 515 -11.27 -35.16 14.16
CA ALA A 515 -11.46 -36.60 14.17
C ALA A 515 -10.13 -37.35 14.10
N ALA A 516 -9.20 -36.92 13.23
CA ALA A 516 -7.87 -37.50 13.13
C ALA A 516 -7.07 -37.34 14.43
N TYR A 517 -7.09 -36.16 15.05
CA TYR A 517 -6.44 -35.92 16.34
C TYR A 517 -7.07 -36.71 17.48
N ARG A 518 -8.39 -36.93 17.48
CA ARG A 518 -9.07 -37.77 18.47
C ARG A 518 -8.77 -39.26 18.29
N TRP A 519 -8.56 -39.72 17.05
CA TRP A 519 -8.32 -41.12 16.75
C TRP A 519 -6.86 -41.52 16.97
N VAL A 520 -5.91 -40.78 16.39
CA VAL A 520 -4.47 -41.11 16.48
C VAL A 520 -3.67 -39.80 16.59
N PRO A 521 -3.59 -39.16 17.77
CA PRO A 521 -2.97 -37.84 17.93
C PRO A 521 -1.54 -37.74 17.39
N SER A 522 -0.73 -38.79 17.59
CA SER A 522 0.67 -38.84 17.14
C SER A 522 0.84 -39.00 15.63
N PHE A 523 -0.19 -39.46 14.92
CA PHE A 523 -0.16 -39.69 13.47
C PHE A 523 -1.15 -38.80 12.69
N ALA A 524 -1.91 -37.95 13.40
CA ALA A 524 -2.95 -37.11 12.81
C ALA A 524 -2.42 -36.24 11.66
N GLY A 525 -1.24 -35.65 11.80
CA GLY A 525 -0.61 -34.87 10.73
C GLY A 525 -0.32 -35.68 9.46
N VAL A 526 0.17 -36.92 9.60
CA VAL A 526 0.44 -37.80 8.45
C VAL A 526 -0.86 -38.30 7.82
N LEU A 527 -1.86 -38.60 8.64
CA LEU A 527 -3.20 -38.97 8.18
C LEU A 527 -3.82 -37.83 7.37
N MET A 528 -3.76 -36.60 7.89
CA MET A 528 -4.27 -35.41 7.20
C MET A 528 -3.49 -35.10 5.93
N PHE A 529 -2.17 -35.25 5.93
CA PHE A 529 -1.37 -35.14 4.71
C PHE A 529 -1.82 -36.16 3.65
N GLY A 530 -2.01 -37.42 4.06
CA GLY A 530 -2.53 -38.48 3.18
C GLY A 530 -3.94 -38.18 2.66
N ALA A 531 -4.82 -37.64 3.51
CA ALA A 531 -6.17 -37.23 3.13
C ALA A 531 -6.16 -36.07 2.13
N VAL A 532 -5.38 -35.02 2.38
CA VAL A 532 -5.21 -33.87 1.47
C VAL A 532 -4.63 -34.35 0.14
N PHE A 533 -3.62 -35.22 0.16
CA PHE A 533 -3.03 -35.79 -1.05
C PHE A 533 -4.03 -36.65 -1.83
N LEU A 534 -4.86 -37.45 -1.16
CA LEU A 534 -5.92 -38.23 -1.79
C LEU A 534 -6.99 -37.33 -2.42
N VAL A 535 -7.44 -36.28 -1.70
CA VAL A 535 -8.37 -35.28 -2.24
C VAL A 535 -7.76 -34.60 -3.47
N TYR A 536 -6.49 -34.20 -3.40
CA TYR A 536 -5.77 -33.65 -4.53
C TYR A 536 -5.78 -34.60 -5.75
N MET A 537 -5.42 -35.87 -5.57
CA MET A 537 -5.44 -36.87 -6.64
C MET A 537 -6.83 -37.04 -7.26
N LEU A 538 -7.88 -37.06 -6.44
CA LEU A 538 -9.27 -37.13 -6.92
C LEU A 538 -9.67 -35.89 -7.72
N LEU A 539 -9.30 -34.69 -7.26
CA LEU A 539 -9.58 -33.44 -7.97
C LEU A 539 -8.83 -33.35 -9.30
N VAL A 540 -7.56 -33.82 -9.34
CA VAL A 540 -6.80 -33.89 -10.59
C VAL A 540 -7.37 -34.94 -11.55
N SER A 541 -7.82 -36.09 -11.03
CA SER A 541 -8.53 -37.10 -11.83
C SER A 541 -9.81 -36.53 -12.44
N LEU A 542 -10.57 -35.74 -11.68
CA LEU A 542 -11.74 -35.02 -12.19
C LEU A 542 -11.34 -33.98 -13.26
N ALA A 543 -10.28 -33.20 -13.04
CA ALA A 543 -9.78 -32.22 -14.01
C ALA A 543 -9.28 -32.88 -15.29
N ALA A 544 -8.74 -34.11 -15.22
CA ALA A 544 -8.28 -34.87 -16.38
C ALA A 544 -9.41 -35.28 -17.33
N THR A 545 -10.67 -35.28 -16.87
CA THR A 545 -11.85 -35.62 -17.70
C THR A 545 -12.18 -34.58 -18.78
N ILE A 546 -11.57 -33.41 -18.71
CA ILE A 546 -11.73 -32.33 -19.68
C ILE A 546 -10.38 -31.82 -20.18
N PRO A 547 -10.35 -31.14 -21.35
CA PRO A 547 -9.16 -30.45 -21.83
C PRO A 547 -8.70 -29.39 -20.82
N ASP A 548 -7.39 -29.12 -20.83
CA ASP A 548 -6.85 -28.02 -20.04
C ASP A 548 -7.38 -26.67 -20.55
N LEU A 549 -7.51 -25.71 -19.64
CA LEU A 549 -8.02 -24.39 -19.99
C LEU A 549 -6.94 -23.59 -20.71
N GLU A 550 -7.14 -23.37 -21.99
CA GLU A 550 -6.30 -22.45 -22.78
C GLU A 550 -6.65 -20.99 -22.44
N PRO A 551 -5.68 -20.07 -22.34
CA PRO A 551 -5.98 -18.64 -22.26
C PRO A 551 -6.81 -18.16 -23.45
N ASP A 552 -7.74 -17.23 -23.24
CA ASP A 552 -8.57 -16.69 -24.34
C ASP A 552 -7.73 -15.75 -25.21
N ASP A 553 -7.86 -15.84 -26.54
CA ASP A 553 -7.18 -14.92 -27.46
C ASP A 553 -7.77 -13.50 -27.35
N PRO A 554 -7.00 -12.50 -26.86
CA PRO A 554 -7.45 -11.12 -26.72
C PRO A 554 -7.80 -10.45 -28.06
N ASN A 555 -7.49 -11.09 -29.19
CA ASN A 555 -7.73 -10.62 -30.56
C ASN A 555 -8.78 -11.42 -31.33
N ALA A 556 -9.37 -12.48 -30.75
CA ALA A 556 -10.42 -13.27 -31.41
C ALA A 556 -11.62 -12.41 -31.83
N LYS A 557 -12.15 -12.60 -33.04
CA LYS A 557 -13.25 -11.76 -33.58
C LYS A 557 -14.60 -12.00 -32.91
N GLU A 558 -14.85 -13.20 -32.41
CA GLU A 558 -16.08 -13.58 -31.73
C GLU A 558 -15.77 -13.94 -30.27
N VAL A 559 -16.67 -13.54 -29.37
CA VAL A 559 -16.58 -13.84 -27.94
C VAL A 559 -17.59 -14.94 -27.65
N GLU A 560 -17.10 -16.15 -27.40
CA GLU A 560 -17.92 -17.23 -26.89
C GLU A 560 -17.86 -17.28 -25.37
N LEU A 561 -19.02 -17.33 -24.72
CA LEU A 561 -19.07 -17.47 -23.27
C LEU A 561 -18.67 -18.90 -22.88
N PRO A 562 -17.71 -19.06 -21.95
CA PRO A 562 -17.22 -20.37 -21.61
C PRO A 562 -18.28 -21.13 -20.76
N ASP A 563 -18.37 -22.45 -20.97
CA ASP A 563 -19.38 -23.29 -20.32
C ASP A 563 -18.97 -23.62 -18.87
N ILE A 564 -19.61 -22.96 -17.89
CA ILE A 564 -19.36 -23.13 -16.45
C ILE A 564 -19.34 -24.62 -16.05
N SER A 565 -20.26 -25.42 -16.59
CA SER A 565 -20.40 -26.84 -16.23
C SER A 565 -19.19 -27.69 -16.63
N LYS A 566 -18.38 -27.21 -17.56
CA LYS A 566 -17.10 -27.80 -17.93
C LYS A 566 -15.97 -27.15 -17.14
N ILE A 567 -15.92 -25.82 -17.11
CA ILE A 567 -14.82 -25.07 -16.48
C ILE A 567 -14.65 -25.45 -15.01
N TYR A 568 -15.74 -25.59 -14.24
CA TYR A 568 -15.63 -25.76 -12.78
C TYR A 568 -14.75 -26.97 -12.43
N LYS A 569 -14.83 -28.06 -13.20
CA LYS A 569 -14.06 -29.30 -13.00
C LYS A 569 -12.56 -29.14 -13.27
N ALA A 570 -12.14 -28.13 -14.04
CA ALA A 570 -10.79 -28.01 -14.57
C ALA A 570 -9.76 -27.58 -13.52
N GLY A 571 -10.21 -26.88 -12.47
CA GLY A 571 -9.34 -26.16 -11.55
C GLY A 571 -9.73 -26.24 -10.08
N LEU A 572 -10.62 -27.15 -9.66
CA LEU A 572 -10.97 -27.29 -8.23
C LEU A 572 -9.75 -27.58 -7.35
N HIS A 573 -8.72 -28.24 -7.88
CA HIS A 573 -7.48 -28.51 -7.14
C HIS A 573 -6.68 -27.23 -6.83
N TYR A 574 -6.90 -26.11 -7.54
CA TYR A 574 -6.30 -24.81 -7.21
C TYR A 574 -6.90 -24.18 -5.94
N LEU A 575 -8.11 -24.58 -5.55
CA LEU A 575 -8.72 -24.13 -4.30
C LEU A 575 -8.08 -24.80 -3.08
N LEU A 576 -7.53 -26.00 -3.23
CA LEU A 576 -6.96 -26.78 -2.12
C LEU A 576 -5.84 -26.05 -1.35
N PRO A 577 -4.81 -25.46 -2.00
CA PRO A 577 -3.80 -24.68 -1.29
C PRO A 577 -4.37 -23.43 -0.61
N ILE A 578 -5.43 -22.82 -1.15
CA ILE A 578 -6.14 -21.70 -0.49
C ILE A 578 -6.90 -22.20 0.75
N VAL A 579 -7.56 -23.35 0.68
CA VAL A 579 -8.23 -23.97 1.83
C VAL A 579 -7.22 -24.30 2.93
N VAL A 580 -6.05 -24.84 2.58
CA VAL A 580 -4.96 -25.10 3.54
C VAL A 580 -4.47 -23.81 4.18
N LEU A 581 -4.26 -22.76 3.38
CA LEU A 581 -3.87 -21.44 3.88
C LEU A 581 -4.89 -20.88 4.87
N VAL A 582 -6.17 -20.84 4.48
CA VAL A 582 -7.27 -20.33 5.30
C VAL A 582 -7.45 -21.17 6.56
N TYR A 583 -7.33 -22.51 6.48
CA TYR A 583 -7.43 -23.39 7.64
C TYR A 583 -6.35 -23.08 8.68
N PHE A 584 -5.08 -23.07 8.28
CA PHE A 584 -3.99 -22.81 9.22
C PHE A 584 -4.03 -21.38 9.79
N LEU A 585 -4.45 -20.42 8.97
CA LEU A 585 -4.44 -19.01 9.33
C LEU A 585 -5.66 -18.60 10.18
N MET A 586 -6.86 -19.06 9.83
CA MET A 586 -8.12 -18.62 10.45
C MET A 586 -8.65 -19.57 11.52
N ILE A 587 -8.49 -20.88 11.30
CA ILE A 587 -9.07 -21.90 12.19
C ILE A 587 -8.05 -22.30 13.25
N GLU A 588 -6.86 -22.73 12.83
CA GLU A 588 -5.77 -23.09 13.76
C GLU A 588 -5.02 -21.90 14.33
N GLN A 589 -5.23 -20.70 13.76
CA GLN A 589 -4.58 -19.45 14.15
C GLN A 589 -3.05 -19.57 14.27
N LYS A 590 -2.43 -20.34 13.35
CA LYS A 590 -0.97 -20.41 13.26
C LYS A 590 -0.43 -19.07 12.78
N SER A 591 0.87 -18.85 13.02
CA SER A 591 1.55 -17.67 12.49
C SER A 591 1.38 -17.57 10.97
N PRO A 592 1.27 -16.35 10.41
CA PRO A 592 1.11 -16.17 8.96
C PRO A 592 2.19 -16.88 8.13
N GLY A 593 3.44 -16.84 8.60
CA GLY A 593 4.56 -17.51 7.93
C GLY A 593 4.40 -19.02 7.86
N LEU A 594 3.97 -19.66 8.95
CA LEU A 594 3.77 -21.11 8.98
C LEU A 594 2.58 -21.53 8.10
N SER A 595 1.51 -20.75 8.10
CA SER A 595 0.33 -20.98 7.25
C SER A 595 0.68 -20.90 5.77
N ALA A 596 1.43 -19.86 5.37
CA ALA A 596 1.92 -19.70 4.00
C ALA A 596 2.92 -20.80 3.60
N PHE A 597 3.78 -21.24 4.53
CA PHE A 597 4.69 -22.36 4.28
C PHE A 597 3.95 -23.63 3.87
N TRP A 598 2.94 -24.08 4.63
CA TRP A 598 2.20 -25.30 4.31
C TRP A 598 1.42 -25.21 2.99
N ALA A 599 0.81 -24.05 2.73
CA ALA A 599 0.11 -23.80 1.47
C ALA A 599 1.08 -23.80 0.27
N THR A 600 2.26 -23.18 0.43
CA THR A 600 3.33 -23.15 -0.58
C THR A 600 3.93 -24.53 -0.80
N ALA A 601 4.15 -25.32 0.25
CA ALA A 601 4.64 -26.69 0.15
C ALA A 601 3.66 -27.57 -0.65
N LEU A 602 2.36 -27.39 -0.46
CA LEU A 602 1.35 -28.07 -1.29
C LEU A 602 1.41 -27.61 -2.75
N LEU A 603 1.64 -26.32 -3.04
CA LEU A 603 1.84 -25.84 -4.41
C LEU A 603 3.07 -26.44 -5.09
N PHE A 604 4.18 -26.65 -4.36
CA PHE A 604 5.33 -27.37 -4.89
C PHE A 604 4.93 -28.78 -5.34
N VAL A 605 4.13 -29.50 -4.52
CA VAL A 605 3.59 -30.81 -4.88
C VAL A 605 2.68 -30.70 -6.11
N ILE A 606 1.77 -29.73 -6.16
CA ILE A 606 0.84 -29.54 -7.27
C ILE A 606 1.60 -29.28 -8.58
N LEU A 607 2.53 -28.32 -8.61
CA LEU A 607 3.29 -27.97 -9.82
C LEU A 607 4.10 -29.15 -10.36
N LEU A 608 4.76 -29.89 -9.47
CA LEU A 608 5.56 -31.07 -9.87
C LEU A 608 4.71 -32.25 -10.34
N THR A 609 3.48 -32.40 -9.84
CA THR A 609 2.70 -33.62 -10.04
C THR A 609 1.44 -33.46 -10.90
N GLN A 610 0.86 -32.26 -11.05
CA GLN A 610 -0.45 -32.11 -11.70
C GLN A 610 -0.42 -32.53 -13.18
N LYS A 611 0.62 -32.13 -13.92
CA LYS A 611 0.79 -32.47 -15.34
C LYS A 611 1.03 -33.97 -15.54
N PRO A 612 1.97 -34.63 -14.84
CA PRO A 612 2.17 -36.07 -14.98
C PRO A 612 0.97 -36.89 -14.49
N LEU A 613 0.26 -36.45 -13.43
CA LEU A 613 -0.96 -37.12 -12.99
C LEU A 613 -2.09 -37.00 -14.01
N LYS A 614 -2.30 -35.83 -14.62
CA LYS A 614 -3.26 -35.66 -15.73
C LYS A 614 -2.90 -36.54 -16.91
N ALA A 615 -1.62 -36.59 -17.31
CA ALA A 615 -1.15 -37.45 -18.39
C ALA A 615 -1.43 -38.92 -18.08
N MET A 616 -1.16 -39.37 -16.85
CA MET A 616 -1.45 -40.73 -16.40
C MET A 616 -2.95 -41.04 -16.45
N PHE A 617 -3.81 -40.17 -15.92
CA PHE A 617 -5.27 -40.37 -15.94
C PHE A 617 -5.87 -40.29 -17.35
N ARG A 618 -5.24 -39.54 -18.26
CA ARG A 618 -5.59 -39.47 -19.68
C ARG A 618 -5.01 -40.64 -20.51
N GLY A 619 -4.25 -41.56 -19.90
CA GLY A 619 -3.63 -42.70 -20.57
C GLY A 619 -2.47 -42.33 -21.50
N GLN A 620 -1.82 -41.19 -21.28
CA GLN A 620 -0.70 -40.69 -22.07
C GLN A 620 0.63 -41.26 -21.54
N SER A 621 1.57 -41.61 -22.42
CA SER A 621 2.87 -42.20 -22.06
C SER A 621 3.96 -41.17 -21.76
N ASN A 622 3.67 -39.87 -21.87
CA ASN A 622 4.65 -38.78 -21.80
C ASN A 622 4.98 -38.29 -20.37
N LEU A 623 5.00 -39.19 -19.39
CA LEU A 623 5.07 -38.82 -17.96
C LEU A 623 6.35 -38.04 -17.61
N ALA A 624 7.50 -38.47 -18.14
CA ALA A 624 8.79 -37.85 -17.83
C ALA A 624 8.85 -36.39 -18.32
N ASN A 625 8.43 -36.11 -19.56
CA ASN A 625 8.44 -34.74 -20.08
C ASN A 625 7.46 -33.86 -19.30
N THR A 626 6.26 -34.34 -19.00
CA THR A 626 5.29 -33.58 -18.20
C THR A 626 5.77 -33.28 -16.77
N PHE A 627 6.60 -34.15 -16.18
CA PHE A 627 7.25 -33.87 -14.90
C PHE A 627 8.30 -32.76 -15.02
N PHE A 628 9.17 -32.82 -16.04
CA PHE A 628 10.16 -31.76 -16.28
C PHE A 628 9.53 -30.42 -16.68
N GLU A 629 8.38 -30.42 -17.37
CA GLU A 629 7.57 -29.23 -17.55
C GLU A 629 7.09 -28.66 -16.21
N GLY A 630 6.63 -29.51 -15.28
CA GLY A 630 6.25 -29.09 -13.92
C GLY A 630 7.43 -28.54 -13.10
N VAL A 631 8.63 -29.11 -13.27
CA VAL A 631 9.88 -28.55 -12.70
C VAL A 631 10.18 -27.19 -13.30
N GLY A 632 9.98 -27.01 -14.61
CA GLY A 632 10.10 -25.73 -15.30
C GLY A 632 9.14 -24.68 -14.75
N ASP A 633 7.86 -25.04 -14.57
CA ASP A 633 6.84 -24.15 -13.98
C ASP A 633 7.20 -23.75 -12.54
N LEU A 634 7.67 -24.71 -11.72
CA LEU A 634 8.12 -24.45 -10.35
C LEU A 634 9.34 -23.52 -10.32
N TRP A 635 10.32 -23.78 -11.18
CA TRP A 635 11.52 -22.95 -11.31
C TRP A 635 11.14 -21.51 -11.69
N GLN A 636 10.27 -21.35 -12.69
CA GLN A 636 9.81 -20.03 -13.10
C GLN A 636 8.98 -19.33 -12.03
N GLY A 637 8.08 -20.05 -11.34
CA GLY A 637 7.28 -19.48 -10.25
C GLY A 637 8.12 -19.00 -9.07
N MET A 638 9.22 -19.71 -8.74
CA MET A 638 10.18 -19.25 -7.74
C MET A 638 10.96 -18.00 -8.17
N ILE A 639 11.30 -17.88 -9.46
CA ILE A 639 11.92 -16.67 -10.02
C ILE A 639 10.94 -15.50 -9.95
N ASP A 640 9.71 -15.71 -10.38
CA ASP A 640 8.68 -14.66 -10.42
C ASP A 640 8.34 -14.19 -9.00
N GLY A 641 8.25 -15.11 -8.03
CA GLY A 641 8.11 -14.76 -6.62
C GLY A 641 9.23 -13.86 -6.10
N SER A 642 10.48 -14.19 -6.42
CA SER A 642 11.64 -13.35 -6.05
C SER A 642 11.66 -12.02 -6.81
N ARG A 643 11.35 -12.00 -8.10
CA ARG A 643 11.29 -10.76 -8.91
C ARG A 643 10.27 -9.78 -8.35
N ASN A 644 9.07 -10.27 -8.04
CA ASN A 644 8.00 -9.50 -7.41
C ASN A 644 8.40 -9.01 -6.01
N MET A 645 9.30 -9.72 -5.33
CA MET A 645 9.79 -9.32 -4.01
C MET A 645 10.84 -8.19 -4.04
N ILE A 646 11.66 -8.07 -5.09
CA ILE A 646 12.78 -7.11 -5.11
C ILE A 646 12.31 -5.70 -4.76
N GLY A 647 11.26 -5.23 -5.44
CA GLY A 647 10.66 -3.92 -5.18
C GLY A 647 10.15 -3.81 -3.74
N ILE A 648 9.36 -4.78 -3.27
CA ILE A 648 8.75 -4.77 -1.92
C ILE A 648 9.84 -4.73 -0.82
N ALA A 649 10.90 -5.52 -0.96
CA ALA A 649 11.99 -5.57 0.00
C ALA A 649 12.79 -4.25 0.06
N LEU A 650 13.10 -3.65 -1.11
CA LEU A 650 13.76 -2.34 -1.17
C LEU A 650 12.85 -1.21 -0.68
N ALA A 651 11.55 -1.31 -0.94
CA ALA A 651 10.55 -0.33 -0.52
C ALA A 651 10.39 -0.35 1.00
N THR A 652 10.28 -1.52 1.62
CA THR A 652 10.18 -1.68 3.08
C THR A 652 11.44 -1.23 3.80
N ALA A 653 12.62 -1.57 3.27
CA ALA A 653 13.91 -1.07 3.77
C ALA A 653 14.01 0.47 3.68
N THR A 654 13.64 1.05 2.55
CA THR A 654 13.68 2.50 2.33
C THR A 654 12.65 3.23 3.19
N ALA A 655 11.43 2.69 3.31
CA ALA A 655 10.41 3.22 4.20
C ALA A 655 10.82 3.12 5.68
N GLY A 656 11.65 2.14 6.04
CA GLY A 656 12.29 2.08 7.36
C GLY A 656 13.12 3.33 7.69
N VAL A 657 13.72 4.00 6.70
CA VAL A 657 14.41 5.30 6.92
C VAL A 657 13.41 6.41 7.26
N ILE A 658 12.22 6.36 6.67
CA ILE A 658 11.15 7.32 6.95
C ILE A 658 10.62 7.09 8.36
N VAL A 659 10.27 5.85 8.72
CA VAL A 659 9.85 5.49 10.08
C VAL A 659 10.92 5.85 11.11
N GLY A 660 12.18 5.51 10.85
CA GLY A 660 13.30 5.87 11.70
C GLY A 660 13.49 7.39 11.84
N THR A 661 13.13 8.16 10.81
CA THR A 661 13.11 9.63 10.90
C THR A 661 11.98 10.09 11.79
N VAL A 662 10.79 9.52 11.66
CA VAL A 662 9.63 9.85 12.51
C VAL A 662 9.96 9.60 13.98
N THR A 663 10.49 8.42 14.31
CA THR A 663 10.83 8.07 15.70
C THR A 663 12.01 8.86 16.26
N LEU A 664 12.97 9.26 15.41
CA LEU A 664 14.13 10.05 15.86
C LEU A 664 13.81 11.54 16.08
N THR A 665 12.89 12.09 15.30
CA THR A 665 12.62 13.54 15.24
C THR A 665 11.35 13.97 15.97
N GLY A 666 10.39 13.06 16.16
CA GLY A 666 9.08 13.40 16.73
C GLY A 666 8.14 14.09 15.72
N VAL A 667 8.43 14.05 14.42
CA VAL A 667 7.62 14.73 13.38
C VAL A 667 6.15 14.28 13.34
N GLY A 668 5.80 13.14 13.96
CA GLY A 668 4.40 12.71 14.12
C GLY A 668 3.57 13.76 14.88
N GLN A 669 4.10 14.31 15.98
CA GLN A 669 3.44 15.36 16.77
C GLN A 669 3.23 16.63 15.93
N VAL A 670 4.30 17.04 15.24
CA VAL A 670 4.28 18.18 14.32
C VAL A 670 3.19 18.03 13.23
N MET A 671 2.98 16.82 12.74
CA MET A 671 1.90 16.55 11.78
C MET A 671 0.52 16.65 12.44
N ALA A 672 0.38 16.30 13.72
CA ALA A 672 -0.85 16.48 14.48
C ALA A 672 -1.20 17.97 14.58
N ASP A 673 -0.26 18.80 15.06
CA ASP A 673 -0.44 20.25 15.20
C ASP A 673 -0.80 20.92 13.85
N LEU A 674 -0.15 20.49 12.77
CA LEU A 674 -0.45 20.98 11.42
C LEU A 674 -1.88 20.62 10.99
N VAL A 675 -2.29 19.35 11.17
CA VAL A 675 -3.62 18.88 10.82
C VAL A 675 -4.68 19.58 11.66
N GLU A 676 -4.42 19.76 12.95
CA GLU A 676 -5.29 20.45 13.89
C GLU A 676 -5.51 21.90 13.45
N SER A 677 -4.42 22.63 13.15
CA SER A 677 -4.48 24.00 12.64
C SER A 677 -5.30 24.11 11.34
N MET A 678 -5.10 23.18 10.40
CA MET A 678 -5.89 23.11 9.17
C MET A 678 -7.37 22.84 9.45
N ALA A 679 -7.67 21.93 10.36
CA ALA A 679 -9.03 21.55 10.73
C ALA A 679 -9.77 22.69 11.43
N TYR A 680 -9.12 23.43 12.35
CA TYR A 680 -9.70 24.63 12.94
C TYR A 680 -9.96 25.71 11.89
N GLY A 681 -9.04 25.93 10.96
CA GLY A 681 -9.24 26.87 9.86
C GLY A 681 -10.46 26.53 9.00
N LEU A 682 -10.63 25.25 8.65
CA LEU A 682 -11.82 24.77 7.93
C LEU A 682 -13.10 24.87 8.76
N THR A 683 -13.02 24.63 10.06
CA THR A 683 -14.15 24.79 11.00
C THR A 683 -14.56 26.25 11.11
N TYR A 684 -13.61 27.17 11.18
CA TYR A 684 -13.91 28.60 11.20
C TYR A 684 -14.59 29.05 9.91
N LEU A 685 -14.13 28.56 8.74
CA LEU A 685 -14.77 28.83 7.45
C LEU A 685 -16.19 28.25 7.39
N SER A 686 -16.42 27.05 7.92
CA SER A 686 -17.75 26.45 7.96
C SER A 686 -18.68 27.21 8.90
N ALA A 687 -18.20 27.61 10.08
CA ALA A 687 -18.91 28.45 11.03
C ALA A 687 -19.29 29.81 10.42
N LEU A 688 -18.40 30.41 9.63
CA LEU A 688 -18.68 31.65 8.89
C LEU A 688 -19.79 31.45 7.85
N GLY A 689 -19.78 30.34 7.12
CA GLY A 689 -20.83 29.98 6.18
C GLY A 689 -22.20 29.79 6.87
N VAL A 690 -22.23 29.09 8.01
CA VAL A 690 -23.44 28.88 8.81
C VAL A 690 -23.94 30.20 9.40
N HIS A 691 -23.04 31.03 9.93
CA HIS A 691 -23.38 32.34 10.45
C HIS A 691 -23.96 33.26 9.36
N ALA A 692 -23.45 33.19 8.14
CA ALA A 692 -23.97 33.98 7.00
C ALA A 692 -25.41 33.60 6.61
N ILE A 693 -25.82 32.34 6.78
CA ILE A 693 -27.19 31.88 6.51
C ILE A 693 -28.10 31.90 7.75
N SER A 694 -27.53 32.13 8.94
CA SER A 694 -28.27 32.12 10.22
C SER A 694 -29.50 33.05 10.23
N PRO A 695 -29.45 34.29 9.69
CA PRO A 695 -30.65 35.14 9.63
C PRO A 695 -31.83 34.51 8.85
N VAL A 696 -31.53 33.70 7.83
CA VAL A 696 -32.55 32.99 7.05
C VAL A 696 -33.05 31.76 7.81
N THR A 697 -32.16 31.01 8.46
CA THR A 697 -32.52 29.81 9.22
C THR A 697 -33.23 30.13 10.54
N ASP A 698 -32.91 31.25 11.19
CA ASP A 698 -33.60 31.77 12.37
C ASP A 698 -35.02 32.22 12.02
N MET A 699 -35.21 32.85 10.84
CA MET A 699 -36.54 33.25 10.34
C MET A 699 -37.48 32.05 10.12
N ILE A 700 -36.94 30.87 9.82
CA ILE A 700 -37.68 29.61 9.65
C ILE A 700 -37.59 28.68 10.88
N GLY A 701 -37.03 29.16 12.00
CA GLY A 701 -36.96 28.46 13.28
C GLY A 701 -36.03 27.24 13.29
N ILE A 702 -35.03 27.17 12.40
CA ILE A 702 -34.10 26.04 12.27
C ILE A 702 -32.85 26.20 13.14
N THR A 703 -32.43 27.44 13.44
CA THR A 703 -31.26 27.72 14.29
C THR A 703 -31.61 28.69 15.42
N SER A 704 -30.89 28.59 16.55
CA SER A 704 -31.05 29.46 17.73
C SER A 704 -29.70 29.79 18.38
N PHE A 705 -28.64 29.94 17.58
CA PHE A 705 -27.31 30.21 18.10
C PHE A 705 -27.04 31.72 18.13
N GLU A 706 -26.95 32.29 19.33
CA GLU A 706 -26.55 33.68 19.55
C GLU A 706 -25.09 33.69 20.03
N GLY A 707 -24.16 34.09 19.15
CA GLY A 707 -22.73 34.14 19.47
C GLY A 707 -21.88 34.58 18.27
N THR A 708 -20.60 34.83 18.51
CA THR A 708 -19.63 35.17 17.46
C THR A 708 -19.29 33.95 16.60
N VAL A 709 -18.70 34.17 15.42
CA VAL A 709 -18.22 33.07 14.55
C VAL A 709 -17.16 32.22 15.27
N ALA A 710 -16.35 32.82 16.14
CA ALA A 710 -15.32 32.12 16.90
C ALA A 710 -15.93 31.19 17.96
N GLU A 711 -16.89 31.68 18.75
CA GLU A 711 -17.63 30.86 19.71
C GLU A 711 -18.38 29.72 19.00
N ARG A 712 -18.97 30.01 17.84
CA ARG A 712 -19.64 28.96 17.06
C ARG A 712 -18.68 27.90 16.53
N ALA A 713 -17.50 28.30 16.10
CA ALA A 713 -16.48 27.36 15.63
C ALA A 713 -15.98 26.46 16.78
N ALA A 714 -15.83 27.02 17.99
CA ALA A 714 -15.47 26.25 19.19
C ALA A 714 -16.53 25.20 19.56
N ASP A 715 -17.82 25.55 19.43
CA ASP A 715 -18.94 24.62 19.68
C ASP A 715 -19.12 23.55 18.59
N MET A 716 -18.37 23.62 17.49
CA MET A 716 -18.43 22.70 16.36
C MET A 716 -17.39 21.56 16.46
N THR A 717 -17.13 21.04 17.67
CA THR A 717 -16.19 19.94 17.94
C THR A 717 -16.38 18.73 17.01
N GLY A 718 -17.62 18.29 16.79
CA GLY A 718 -17.91 17.20 15.84
C GLY A 718 -17.58 17.54 14.37
N THR A 719 -17.54 18.82 14.00
CA THR A 719 -17.14 19.27 12.65
C THR A 719 -15.62 19.34 12.52
N ILE A 720 -14.92 19.74 13.58
CA ILE A 720 -13.45 19.74 13.64
C ILE A 720 -12.94 18.35 13.32
N LEU A 721 -13.47 17.32 13.96
CA LEU A 721 -13.07 15.93 13.73
C LEU A 721 -13.28 15.47 12.28
N VAL A 722 -14.39 15.84 11.64
CA VAL A 722 -14.62 15.52 10.22
C VAL A 722 -13.57 16.19 9.34
N PHE A 723 -13.18 17.43 9.65
CA PHE A 723 -12.11 18.11 8.93
C PHE A 723 -10.72 17.56 9.23
N VAL A 724 -10.44 17.12 10.47
CA VAL A 724 -9.23 16.37 10.81
C VAL A 724 -9.13 15.14 9.91
N LEU A 725 -10.17 14.30 9.86
CA LEU A 725 -10.18 13.11 9.01
C LEU A 725 -10.03 13.45 7.52
N LEU A 726 -10.65 14.54 7.07
CA LEU A 726 -10.52 15.00 5.68
C LEU A 726 -9.09 15.47 5.37
N CYS A 727 -8.46 16.23 6.26
CA CYS A 727 -7.08 16.66 6.14
C CYS A 727 -6.13 15.47 6.16
N VAL A 728 -6.29 14.55 7.11
CA VAL A 728 -5.49 13.31 7.18
C VAL A 728 -5.68 12.47 5.92
N GLY A 729 -6.90 12.30 5.42
CA GLY A 729 -7.17 11.55 4.20
C GLY A 729 -6.51 12.17 2.97
N LEU A 730 -6.54 13.50 2.84
CA LEU A 730 -5.87 14.23 1.76
C LEU A 730 -4.34 14.14 1.86
N LEU A 731 -3.77 14.34 3.04
CA LEU A 731 -2.33 14.20 3.26
C LEU A 731 -1.88 12.76 3.01
N SER A 732 -2.67 11.78 3.43
CA SER A 732 -2.42 10.35 3.16
C SER A 732 -2.38 10.05 1.66
N LEU A 733 -3.30 10.62 0.86
CA LEU A 733 -3.27 10.51 -0.59
C LEU A 733 -2.00 11.12 -1.18
N VAL A 734 -1.66 12.35 -0.75
CA VAL A 734 -0.51 13.09 -1.28
C VAL A 734 0.80 12.41 -0.95
N LEU A 735 0.98 11.98 0.31
CA LEU A 735 2.16 11.24 0.75
C LEU A 735 2.29 9.89 0.06
N GLY A 736 1.17 9.24 -0.24
CA GLY A 736 1.14 7.94 -0.90
C GLY A 736 1.37 7.94 -2.41
N MET A 737 1.20 9.10 -3.07
CA MET A 737 1.28 9.19 -4.53
C MET A 737 2.65 8.75 -5.06
N GLY A 738 2.65 7.76 -5.97
CA GLY A 738 3.85 7.26 -6.62
C GLY A 738 4.70 6.32 -5.76
N LEU A 739 4.18 5.88 -4.61
CA LEU A 739 4.81 4.87 -3.77
C LEU A 739 4.11 3.52 -3.97
N PRO A 740 4.84 2.39 -3.98
CA PRO A 740 4.22 1.07 -3.90
C PRO A 740 3.35 0.94 -2.65
N THR A 741 2.21 0.27 -2.74
CA THR A 741 1.20 0.17 -1.67
C THR A 741 1.78 -0.16 -0.29
N THR A 742 2.70 -1.12 -0.20
CA THR A 742 3.34 -1.50 1.06
C THR A 742 4.13 -0.34 1.68
N ALA A 743 4.94 0.35 0.87
CA ALA A 743 5.71 1.48 1.35
C ALA A 743 4.82 2.69 1.64
N ASN A 744 3.81 2.93 0.80
CA ASN A 744 2.79 3.92 1.04
C ASN A 744 2.14 3.72 2.42
N TYR A 745 1.65 2.51 2.71
CA TYR A 745 1.08 2.21 4.02
C TYR A 745 2.07 2.44 5.16
N ILE A 746 3.34 2.03 5.04
CA ILE A 746 4.35 2.28 6.09
C ILE A 746 4.51 3.78 6.34
N VAL A 747 4.69 4.57 5.29
CA VAL A 747 4.88 6.02 5.38
C VAL A 747 3.66 6.67 5.99
N VAL A 748 2.48 6.42 5.43
CA VAL A 748 1.24 7.06 5.86
C VAL A 748 0.86 6.62 7.27
N SER A 749 0.90 5.32 7.60
CA SER A 749 0.54 4.86 8.95
C SER A 749 1.48 5.40 10.03
N SER A 750 2.80 5.42 9.78
CA SER A 750 3.76 5.96 10.76
C SER A 750 3.59 7.45 11.03
N LEU A 751 3.11 8.22 10.06
CA LEU A 751 2.94 9.67 10.17
C LEU A 751 1.53 10.07 10.63
N MET A 752 0.50 9.41 10.09
CA MET A 752 -0.89 9.87 10.18
C MET A 752 -1.75 9.07 11.16
N ALA A 753 -1.38 7.83 11.51
CA ALA A 753 -2.21 7.03 12.42
C ALA A 753 -2.25 7.66 13.82
N GLY A 754 -1.09 8.06 14.36
CA GLY A 754 -1.01 8.76 15.64
C GLY A 754 -1.86 10.03 15.67
N VAL A 755 -1.80 10.84 14.61
CA VAL A 755 -2.57 12.08 14.46
C VAL A 755 -4.07 11.85 14.59
N VAL A 756 -4.61 10.79 13.98
CA VAL A 756 -6.05 10.49 14.07
C VAL A 756 -6.44 10.03 15.48
N VAL A 757 -5.59 9.25 16.14
CA VAL A 757 -5.83 8.78 17.51
C VAL A 757 -5.85 9.95 18.48
N GLU A 758 -4.84 10.81 18.39
CA GLU A 758 -4.65 11.97 19.27
C GLU A 758 -5.75 13.01 19.10
N LEU A 759 -5.95 13.54 17.88
CA LEU A 759 -6.97 14.54 17.62
C LEU A 759 -8.40 14.00 17.78
N GLY A 760 -8.59 12.69 17.56
CA GLY A 760 -9.84 11.99 17.86
C GLY A 760 -10.17 12.03 19.35
N ALA A 761 -9.21 11.66 20.20
CA ALA A 761 -9.37 11.66 21.65
C ALA A 761 -9.63 13.07 22.22
N GLN A 762 -8.93 14.09 21.70
CA GLN A 762 -9.17 15.50 22.02
C GLN A 762 -10.59 15.95 21.63
N SER A 763 -11.13 15.42 20.54
CA SER A 763 -12.51 15.70 20.07
C SER A 763 -13.59 14.86 20.75
N GLY A 764 -13.26 14.06 21.79
CA GLY A 764 -14.20 13.20 22.50
C GLY A 764 -14.57 11.90 21.77
N LEU A 765 -13.86 11.55 20.68
CA LEU A 765 -14.05 10.29 19.95
C LEU A 765 -12.81 9.40 20.05
N ILE A 766 -12.91 8.34 20.85
CA ILE A 766 -11.88 7.29 20.87
C ILE A 766 -12.14 6.33 19.72
N VAL A 767 -11.18 6.28 18.79
CA VAL A 767 -11.24 5.46 17.59
C VAL A 767 -10.38 4.22 17.79
N PRO A 768 -10.91 2.99 17.58
CA PRO A 768 -10.11 1.78 17.66
C PRO A 768 -8.89 1.86 16.72
N LEU A 769 -7.72 1.45 17.19
CA LEU A 769 -6.48 1.53 16.42
C LEU A 769 -6.60 0.85 15.05
N ILE A 770 -7.26 -0.31 14.97
CA ILE A 770 -7.47 -0.99 13.69
C ILE A 770 -8.31 -0.15 12.71
N ALA A 771 -9.29 0.61 13.19
CA ALA A 771 -10.08 1.50 12.34
C ALA A 771 -9.21 2.63 11.79
N VAL A 772 -8.33 3.21 12.61
CA VAL A 772 -7.36 4.23 12.17
C VAL A 772 -6.40 3.67 11.13
N HIS A 773 -5.85 2.48 11.37
CA HIS A 773 -4.92 1.83 10.44
C HIS A 773 -5.60 1.42 9.11
N LEU A 774 -6.85 0.95 9.16
CA LEU A 774 -7.65 0.71 7.95
C LEU A 774 -7.99 2.03 7.25
N PHE A 775 -8.24 3.12 7.97
CA PHE A 775 -8.50 4.43 7.38
C PHE A 775 -7.30 4.90 6.53
N VAL A 776 -6.12 4.96 7.14
CA VAL A 776 -4.90 5.38 6.42
C VAL A 776 -4.55 4.41 5.29
N PHE A 777 -4.82 3.11 5.45
CA PHE A 777 -4.61 2.13 4.38
C PHE A 777 -5.53 2.35 3.18
N TYR A 778 -6.82 2.59 3.40
CA TYR A 778 -7.77 2.89 2.34
C TYR A 778 -7.41 4.16 1.56
N PHE A 779 -6.89 5.19 2.22
CA PHE A 779 -6.37 6.37 1.52
C PHE A 779 -5.04 6.09 0.83
N GLY A 780 -4.18 5.26 1.42
CA GLY A 780 -2.96 4.78 0.80
C GLY A 780 -3.22 4.09 -0.54
N ILE A 781 -4.03 3.03 -0.57
CA ILE A 781 -4.34 2.31 -1.83
C ILE A 781 -4.98 3.21 -2.90
N MET A 782 -5.71 4.25 -2.49
CA MET A 782 -6.35 5.19 -3.40
C MET A 782 -5.35 6.12 -4.09
N ALA A 783 -4.16 6.30 -3.53
CA ALA A 783 -3.08 7.03 -4.19
C ALA A 783 -2.66 6.34 -5.50
N ASP A 784 -2.81 5.01 -5.62
CA ASP A 784 -2.48 4.23 -6.83
C ASP A 784 -3.35 4.59 -8.06
N VAL A 785 -4.51 5.21 -7.85
CA VAL A 785 -5.43 5.63 -8.92
C VAL A 785 -5.58 7.15 -9.04
N THR A 786 -4.93 7.90 -8.16
CA THR A 786 -5.09 9.36 -8.09
C THR A 786 -4.19 10.04 -9.12
N PRO A 787 -4.75 10.85 -10.05
CA PRO A 787 -3.95 11.66 -10.97
C PRO A 787 -3.12 12.71 -10.22
N PRO A 788 -1.93 13.09 -10.71
CA PRO A 788 -1.37 12.78 -12.04
C PRO A 788 -0.56 11.48 -12.11
N VAL A 789 -0.36 10.77 -11.00
CA VAL A 789 0.60 9.65 -10.93
C VAL A 789 -0.02 8.30 -11.28
N GLY A 790 -1.23 8.01 -10.78
CA GLY A 790 -1.97 6.75 -10.88
C GLY A 790 -1.37 5.61 -11.71
N LEU A 791 -0.36 4.89 -11.18
CA LEU A 791 0.45 3.91 -11.93
C LEU A 791 -0.37 2.78 -12.56
N ALA A 792 -1.38 2.29 -11.84
CA ALA A 792 -2.30 1.28 -12.37
C ALA A 792 -3.07 1.80 -13.60
N SER A 793 -3.36 3.11 -13.65
CA SER A 793 -4.04 3.75 -14.79
C SER A 793 -3.13 3.84 -16.01
N PHE A 794 -1.82 4.03 -15.83
CA PHE A 794 -0.84 3.96 -16.91
C PHE A 794 -0.73 2.55 -17.49
N ALA A 795 -0.68 1.54 -16.63
CA ALA A 795 -0.69 0.14 -17.06
C ALA A 795 -1.98 -0.20 -17.83
N ALA A 796 -3.15 0.20 -17.32
CA ALA A 796 -4.42 -0.02 -18.01
C ALA A 796 -4.55 0.76 -19.32
N ALA A 797 -3.98 1.97 -19.40
CA ALA A 797 -3.94 2.75 -20.64
C ALA A 797 -3.10 2.06 -21.71
N ALA A 798 -1.98 1.44 -21.34
CA ALA A 798 -1.13 0.69 -22.25
C ALA A 798 -1.83 -0.57 -22.82
N VAL A 799 -2.69 -1.22 -22.03
CA VAL A 799 -3.54 -2.32 -22.51
C VAL A 799 -4.72 -1.82 -23.35
N SER A 800 -5.39 -0.76 -22.89
CA SER A 800 -6.64 -0.28 -23.49
C SER A 800 -6.44 0.58 -24.75
N GLY A 801 -5.26 1.17 -24.93
CA GLY A 801 -5.00 2.21 -25.94
C GLY A 801 -5.74 3.53 -25.66
N GLY A 802 -6.11 3.79 -24.39
CA GLY A 802 -6.76 5.02 -23.94
C GLY A 802 -5.78 6.02 -23.32
N ASP A 803 -6.28 7.20 -22.94
CA ASP A 803 -5.48 8.21 -22.21
C ASP A 803 -5.33 7.84 -20.72
N ALA A 804 -4.09 7.79 -20.22
CA ALA A 804 -3.78 7.37 -18.85
C ALA A 804 -4.37 8.31 -17.79
N ILE A 805 -4.33 9.62 -18.01
CA ILE A 805 -4.81 10.62 -17.04
C ILE A 805 -6.34 10.57 -16.96
N ARG A 806 -7.03 10.49 -18.09
CA ARG A 806 -8.50 10.32 -18.13
C ARG A 806 -8.93 9.00 -17.52
N THR A 807 -8.19 7.91 -17.80
CA THR A 807 -8.40 6.61 -17.15
C THR A 807 -8.27 6.74 -15.63
N GLY A 808 -7.24 7.44 -15.14
CA GLY A 808 -7.05 7.70 -13.71
C GLY A 808 -8.16 8.53 -13.10
N PHE A 809 -8.60 9.62 -13.74
CA PHE A 809 -9.73 10.41 -13.23
C PHE A 809 -11.01 9.59 -13.11
N VAL A 810 -11.36 8.82 -14.14
CA VAL A 810 -12.57 7.99 -14.13
C VAL A 810 -12.44 6.85 -13.10
N ALA A 811 -11.28 6.22 -12.99
CA ALA A 811 -11.00 5.21 -11.96
C ALA A 811 -11.13 5.78 -10.55
N PHE A 812 -10.54 6.94 -10.28
CA PHE A 812 -10.67 7.64 -8.99
C PHE A 812 -12.14 7.91 -8.64
N PHE A 813 -12.93 8.39 -9.61
CA PHE A 813 -14.37 8.59 -9.39
C PHE A 813 -15.10 7.26 -9.13
N TYR A 814 -14.78 6.18 -9.83
CA TYR A 814 -15.36 4.86 -9.54
C TYR A 814 -15.00 4.40 -8.11
N SER A 815 -13.78 4.68 -7.66
CA SER A 815 -13.29 4.32 -6.32
C SER A 815 -13.68 5.28 -5.20
N LEU A 816 -14.37 6.40 -5.47
CA LEU A 816 -14.85 7.35 -4.44
C LEU A 816 -15.73 6.66 -3.36
N ARG A 817 -16.36 5.53 -3.70
CA ARG A 817 -17.21 4.76 -2.78
C ARG A 817 -16.35 4.02 -1.76
N THR A 818 -15.22 3.50 -2.20
CA THR A 818 -14.16 2.96 -1.36
C THR A 818 -13.64 4.04 -0.39
N VAL A 819 -13.46 5.28 -0.86
CA VAL A 819 -13.02 6.43 -0.02
C VAL A 819 -14.04 6.84 1.04
N ALA A 820 -15.34 6.67 0.77
CA ALA A 820 -16.37 7.02 1.73
C ALA A 820 -16.41 6.07 2.94
N LEU A 821 -16.10 4.79 2.75
CA LEU A 821 -16.20 3.76 3.81
C LEU A 821 -15.34 4.08 5.05
N PRO A 822 -14.07 4.51 4.93
CA PRO A 822 -13.25 4.95 6.05
C PRO A 822 -13.88 5.97 6.98
N PHE A 823 -14.50 7.00 6.42
CA PHE A 823 -15.22 7.98 7.24
C PHE A 823 -16.36 7.32 7.99
N VAL A 824 -17.13 6.48 7.30
CA VAL A 824 -18.29 5.84 7.93
C VAL A 824 -17.86 4.91 9.06
N PHE A 825 -16.84 4.06 8.87
CA PHE A 825 -16.50 3.06 9.88
C PHE A 825 -15.71 3.61 11.07
N ILE A 826 -15.00 4.75 10.94
CA ILE A 826 -14.42 5.45 12.10
C ILE A 826 -15.52 5.87 13.08
N PHE A 827 -16.63 6.26 12.50
CA PHE A 827 -17.77 6.79 13.19
C PHE A 827 -18.76 5.67 13.61
N ASN A 828 -18.87 4.60 12.83
CA ASN A 828 -19.70 3.42 13.07
C ASN A 828 -18.85 2.14 12.96
N THR A 829 -18.25 1.75 14.09
CA THR A 829 -17.34 0.60 14.20
C THR A 829 -18.02 -0.75 13.98
N ASP A 830 -19.36 -0.82 14.00
CA ASP A 830 -20.12 -2.03 13.68
C ASP A 830 -19.81 -2.53 12.25
N LEU A 831 -19.47 -1.62 11.33
CA LEU A 831 -19.03 -1.96 9.97
C LEU A 831 -17.72 -2.75 9.95
N LEU A 832 -16.90 -2.59 10.98
CA LEU A 832 -15.69 -3.38 11.19
C LEU A 832 -15.99 -4.65 11.97
N LEU A 833 -17.24 -4.95 12.32
CA LEU A 833 -17.58 -6.11 13.13
C LEU A 833 -16.87 -6.14 14.50
N ILE A 834 -16.62 -4.98 15.09
CA ILE A 834 -16.08 -4.84 16.45
C ILE A 834 -17.25 -4.99 17.43
N ASP A 835 -17.13 -5.92 18.38
CA ASP A 835 -18.10 -6.16 19.47
C ASP A 835 -19.55 -6.41 19.02
N VAL A 836 -19.75 -6.95 17.81
CA VAL A 836 -21.08 -7.28 17.28
C VAL A 836 -21.43 -8.76 17.41
N THR A 837 -22.68 -9.02 17.80
CA THR A 837 -23.25 -10.37 17.72
C THR A 837 -23.47 -10.79 16.26
N TRP A 838 -23.64 -12.09 16.00
CA TRP A 838 -23.96 -12.61 14.65
C TRP A 838 -25.21 -11.96 14.04
N ALA A 839 -26.25 -11.75 14.84
CA ALA A 839 -27.50 -11.13 14.37
C ALA A 839 -27.29 -9.66 13.98
N GLN A 840 -26.57 -8.90 14.82
CA GLN A 840 -26.18 -7.52 14.52
C GLN A 840 -25.27 -7.46 13.29
N GLY A 841 -24.25 -8.32 13.20
CA GLY A 841 -23.33 -8.37 12.06
C GLY A 841 -24.05 -8.63 10.73
N ILE A 842 -25.04 -9.53 10.70
CA ILE A 842 -25.86 -9.77 9.50
C ILE A 842 -26.71 -8.53 9.16
N LEU A 843 -27.33 -7.90 10.16
CA LEU A 843 -28.13 -6.70 9.97
C LEU A 843 -27.28 -5.53 9.43
N VAL A 844 -26.08 -5.34 9.99
CA VAL A 844 -25.09 -4.35 9.55
C VAL A 844 -24.66 -4.66 8.12
N ALA A 845 -24.36 -5.92 7.78
CA ALA A 845 -23.98 -6.28 6.43
C ALA A 845 -25.08 -5.98 5.39
N ILE A 846 -26.34 -6.29 5.71
CA ILE A 846 -27.49 -6.00 4.85
C ILE A 846 -27.70 -4.49 4.71
N SER A 847 -27.77 -3.77 5.83
CA SER A 847 -28.04 -2.32 5.83
C SER A 847 -26.92 -1.53 5.15
N ALA A 848 -25.65 -1.86 5.41
CA ALA A 848 -24.50 -1.25 4.78
C ALA A 848 -24.41 -1.56 3.26
N THR A 849 -24.80 -2.77 2.84
CA THR A 849 -24.91 -3.11 1.42
C THR A 849 -25.99 -2.27 0.74
N ILE A 850 -27.16 -2.11 1.36
CA ILE A 850 -28.22 -1.24 0.82
C ILE A 850 -27.71 0.21 0.77
N ALA A 851 -27.08 0.69 1.85
CA ALA A 851 -26.55 2.04 1.96
C ALA A 851 -25.53 2.34 0.85
N ILE A 852 -24.57 1.46 0.58
CA ILE A 852 -23.58 1.70 -0.48
C ILE A 852 -24.21 1.69 -1.88
N LEU A 853 -25.20 0.82 -2.12
CA LEU A 853 -25.88 0.75 -3.41
C LEU A 853 -26.71 2.01 -3.66
N VAL A 854 -27.41 2.49 -2.63
CA VAL A 854 -28.17 3.74 -2.68
C VAL A 854 -27.22 4.94 -2.84
N PHE A 855 -26.10 4.97 -2.11
CA PHE A 855 -25.06 5.98 -2.27
C PHE A 855 -24.52 6.00 -3.69
N THR A 856 -24.24 4.82 -4.24
CA THR A 856 -23.78 4.64 -5.63
C THR A 856 -24.80 5.14 -6.64
N ALA A 857 -26.09 4.83 -6.45
CA ALA A 857 -27.16 5.30 -7.31
C ALA A 857 -27.31 6.83 -7.28
N GLY A 858 -27.25 7.43 -6.09
CA GLY A 858 -27.32 8.87 -5.90
C GLY A 858 -26.16 9.60 -6.58
N THR A 859 -24.94 9.15 -6.33
CA THR A 859 -23.70 9.73 -6.88
C THR A 859 -23.50 9.46 -8.37
N MET A 860 -24.05 8.37 -8.91
CA MET A 860 -24.08 8.10 -10.36
C MET A 860 -25.23 8.82 -11.07
N GLY A 861 -26.16 9.45 -10.35
CA GLY A 861 -27.32 10.12 -10.93
C GLY A 861 -28.30 9.16 -11.63
N TYR A 862 -28.36 7.90 -11.21
CA TYR A 862 -29.26 6.90 -11.80
C TYR A 862 -29.64 5.86 -10.75
N PHE A 863 -30.95 5.60 -10.59
CA PHE A 863 -31.45 4.54 -9.72
C PHE A 863 -32.40 3.61 -10.49
N VAL A 864 -33.66 4.02 -10.70
CA VAL A 864 -34.62 3.33 -11.58
C VAL A 864 -34.62 3.98 -12.97
N THR A 865 -34.62 5.31 -13.00
CA THR A 865 -34.34 6.12 -14.20
C THR A 865 -33.28 7.16 -13.86
N ARG A 866 -32.94 8.04 -14.81
CA ARG A 866 -32.04 9.17 -14.55
C ARG A 866 -32.59 10.01 -13.38
N SER A 867 -31.77 10.17 -12.35
CA SER A 867 -32.12 10.94 -11.16
C SER A 867 -32.07 12.43 -11.46
N LYS A 868 -33.04 13.18 -10.94
CA LYS A 868 -32.90 14.63 -10.84
C LYS A 868 -31.91 14.97 -9.72
N LEU A 869 -31.33 16.17 -9.74
CA LEU A 869 -30.33 16.59 -8.76
C LEU A 869 -30.81 16.39 -7.31
N TYR A 870 -32.05 16.78 -7.00
CA TYR A 870 -32.63 16.60 -5.66
C TYR A 870 -32.87 15.12 -5.30
N GLU A 871 -33.22 14.26 -6.27
CA GLU A 871 -33.37 12.82 -6.03
C GLU A 871 -32.02 12.20 -5.70
N SER A 872 -30.95 12.63 -6.38
CA SER A 872 -29.57 12.25 -6.04
C SER A 872 -29.19 12.69 -4.64
N PHE A 873 -29.49 13.93 -4.23
CA PHE A 873 -29.25 14.38 -2.86
C PHE A 873 -30.02 13.56 -1.83
N LEU A 874 -31.31 13.28 -2.08
CA LEU A 874 -32.13 12.47 -1.17
C LEU A 874 -31.63 11.02 -1.09
N LEU A 875 -31.15 10.43 -2.19
CA LEU A 875 -30.52 9.11 -2.17
C LEU A 875 -29.24 9.12 -1.33
N VAL A 876 -28.37 10.13 -1.49
CA VAL A 876 -27.17 10.27 -0.65
C VAL A 876 -27.54 10.46 0.82
N PHE A 877 -28.59 11.23 1.11
CA PHE A 877 -29.12 11.39 2.47
C PHE A 877 -29.66 10.09 3.06
N VAL A 878 -30.41 9.30 2.29
CA VAL A 878 -30.87 7.96 2.69
C VAL A 878 -29.68 7.08 3.02
N ALA A 879 -28.65 7.06 2.16
CA ALA A 879 -27.45 6.29 2.41
C ALA A 879 -26.73 6.73 3.69
N PHE A 880 -26.62 8.04 3.93
CA PHE A 880 -26.05 8.58 5.16
C PHE A 880 -26.86 8.14 6.39
N ALA A 881 -28.18 8.18 6.35
CA ALA A 881 -29.04 7.72 7.44
C ALA A 881 -28.92 6.21 7.73
N LEU A 882 -28.71 5.40 6.69
CA LEU A 882 -28.47 3.96 6.84
C LEU A 882 -27.06 3.65 7.36
N PHE A 883 -26.05 4.43 6.98
CA PHE A 883 -24.67 4.26 7.45
C PHE A 883 -24.41 4.80 8.85
N ARG A 884 -25.07 5.91 9.21
CA ARG A 884 -24.93 6.65 10.47
C ARG A 884 -26.29 6.81 11.16
N PRO A 885 -26.99 5.71 11.51
CA PRO A 885 -28.25 5.81 12.23
C PRO A 885 -28.07 6.48 13.60
N ASP A 886 -26.91 6.28 14.23
CA ASP A 886 -26.52 6.89 15.50
C ASP A 886 -26.52 8.43 15.44
N PHE A 887 -26.14 9.03 14.30
CA PHE A 887 -26.14 10.49 14.14
C PHE A 887 -27.53 11.10 14.38
N PHE A 888 -28.58 10.38 13.96
CA PHE A 888 -29.96 10.80 14.15
C PHE A 888 -30.49 10.38 15.51
N MET A 889 -30.25 9.13 15.94
CA MET A 889 -30.74 8.64 17.22
C MET A 889 -30.15 9.43 18.39
N ASN A 890 -28.85 9.74 18.37
CA ASN A 890 -28.18 10.51 19.42
C ASN A 890 -28.74 11.94 19.59
N ARG A 891 -29.38 12.49 18.54
CA ARG A 891 -30.06 13.79 18.61
C ARG A 891 -31.48 13.70 19.16
N ILE A 892 -32.11 12.52 19.04
CA ILE A 892 -33.46 12.26 19.56
C ILE A 892 -33.37 11.83 21.03
N MET A 893 -32.47 10.91 21.34
CA MET A 893 -32.12 10.44 22.68
C MET A 893 -30.60 10.37 22.78
N PRO A 894 -29.93 11.23 23.56
CA PRO A 894 -28.48 11.15 23.73
C PRO A 894 -28.03 9.79 24.32
N PRO A 895 -26.90 9.23 23.86
CA PRO A 895 -26.40 7.93 24.33
C PRO A 895 -25.72 7.98 25.69
N HIS A 896 -25.41 9.18 26.19
CA HIS A 896 -24.82 9.38 27.51
C HIS A 896 -25.55 10.51 28.23
N THR A 897 -25.64 10.39 29.54
CA THR A 897 -26.03 11.46 30.45
C THR A 897 -24.79 12.00 31.14
N GLU A 898 -24.68 13.32 31.21
CA GLU A 898 -23.62 13.98 31.94
C GLU A 898 -23.87 13.87 33.45
N VAL A 899 -22.85 13.43 34.16
CA VAL A 899 -22.83 13.25 35.62
C VAL A 899 -21.78 14.19 36.19
N ALA A 900 -22.02 14.72 37.40
CA ALA A 900 -21.07 15.59 38.05
C ALA A 900 -19.72 14.86 38.26
N PRO A 901 -18.55 15.50 38.01
CA PRO A 901 -17.25 14.86 38.23
C PRO A 901 -17.05 14.32 39.65
N THR A 902 -17.65 14.95 40.65
CA THR A 902 -17.64 14.49 42.06
C THR A 902 -18.38 13.18 42.28
N GLU A 903 -19.32 12.82 41.43
CA GLU A 903 -20.10 11.59 41.48
C GLU A 903 -19.47 10.45 40.65
N LEU A 904 -18.27 10.64 40.09
CA LEU A 904 -17.57 9.66 39.26
C LEU A 904 -17.55 8.25 39.87
N VAL A 905 -17.16 8.13 41.15
CA VAL A 905 -17.07 6.84 41.85
C VAL A 905 -18.45 6.17 41.95
N GLN A 906 -19.50 6.96 42.20
CA GLN A 906 -20.86 6.46 42.28
C GLN A 906 -21.35 6.01 40.89
N ALA A 907 -21.09 6.82 39.86
CA ALA A 907 -21.43 6.50 38.48
C ALA A 907 -20.77 5.19 38.04
N LEU A 908 -19.47 5.02 38.30
CA LEU A 908 -18.71 3.79 38.03
C LEU A 908 -19.29 2.58 38.77
N GLY A 909 -19.65 2.73 40.05
CA GLY A 909 -20.22 1.64 40.85
C GLY A 909 -21.66 1.27 40.46
N SER A 910 -22.38 2.18 39.82
CA SER A 910 -23.77 1.96 39.35
C SER A 910 -23.88 1.44 37.93
N ALA A 911 -22.80 1.55 37.14
CA ALA A 911 -22.77 1.10 35.76
C ALA A 911 -22.82 -0.44 35.70
N GLU A 912 -23.59 -0.97 34.74
CA GLU A 912 -23.65 -2.40 34.52
C GLU A 912 -22.31 -2.92 33.98
N ALA A 913 -22.01 -4.20 34.21
CA ALA A 913 -20.77 -4.79 33.71
C ALA A 913 -20.64 -4.60 32.18
N SER A 914 -19.44 -4.24 31.73
CA SER A 914 -19.08 -3.86 30.37
C SER A 914 -19.65 -2.53 29.85
N GLN A 915 -20.35 -1.75 30.68
CA GLN A 915 -20.66 -0.36 30.35
C GLN A 915 -19.41 0.51 30.48
N GLN A 916 -19.28 1.48 29.58
CA GLN A 916 -18.11 2.36 29.49
C GLN A 916 -18.50 3.79 29.86
N LEU A 917 -17.83 4.37 30.86
CA LEU A 917 -17.94 5.79 31.16
C LEU A 917 -16.83 6.54 30.43
N ARG A 918 -17.16 7.71 29.88
CA ARG A 918 -16.16 8.59 29.25
C ARG A 918 -15.85 9.75 30.16
N LEU A 919 -14.56 9.98 30.41
CA LEU A 919 -14.07 11.03 31.28
C LEU A 919 -13.29 12.03 30.44
N THR A 920 -13.68 13.29 30.47
CA THR A 920 -12.86 14.36 29.91
C THR A 920 -11.95 14.90 31.00
N ILE A 921 -10.66 14.91 30.72
CA ILE A 921 -9.61 15.34 31.65
C ILE A 921 -8.91 16.54 31.04
N GLU A 922 -8.74 17.59 31.86
CA GLU A 922 -8.02 18.81 31.49
C GLU A 922 -6.93 19.12 32.51
N GLY A 923 -5.83 19.66 32.03
CA GLY A 923 -4.70 20.06 32.86
C GLY A 923 -3.53 20.58 32.01
N PRO A 924 -2.51 21.18 32.65
CA PRO A 924 -1.32 21.65 31.94
C PRO A 924 -0.54 20.48 31.33
N ASP A 925 -0.03 20.64 30.13
CA ASP A 925 0.93 19.74 29.50
C ASP A 925 2.34 19.94 30.09
N PHE A 926 3.08 18.85 30.28
CA PHE A 926 4.36 18.81 30.98
C PHE A 926 5.48 19.51 30.21
N ASP A 927 5.45 19.46 28.88
CA ASP A 927 6.50 20.04 28.05
C ASP A 927 6.23 21.52 27.73
N THR A 928 4.96 21.89 27.55
CA THR A 928 4.55 23.23 27.08
C THR A 928 3.96 24.12 28.18
N GLY A 929 3.34 23.54 29.21
CA GLY A 929 2.57 24.24 30.23
C GLY A 929 1.21 24.77 29.76
N GLU A 930 0.81 24.51 28.51
CA GLU A 930 -0.51 24.88 27.99
C GLU A 930 -1.59 23.88 28.47
N ILE A 931 -2.84 24.34 28.61
CA ILE A 931 -3.93 23.45 29.03
C ILE A 931 -4.29 22.50 27.89
N ALA A 932 -4.01 21.22 28.09
CA ALA A 932 -4.40 20.13 27.23
C ALA A 932 -5.71 19.49 27.72
N SER A 933 -6.42 18.83 26.81
CA SER A 933 -7.65 18.09 27.09
C SER A 933 -7.59 16.71 26.43
N THR A 934 -8.01 15.67 27.14
CA THR A 934 -8.10 14.31 26.59
C THR A 934 -9.31 13.56 27.13
N THR A 935 -9.73 12.52 26.42
CA THR A 935 -10.84 11.65 26.85
C THR A 935 -10.33 10.27 27.21
N LEU A 936 -10.68 9.79 28.41
CA LEU A 936 -10.45 8.41 28.86
C LEU A 936 -11.75 7.62 28.88
N ILE A 937 -11.64 6.31 28.64
CA ILE A 937 -12.73 5.36 28.88
C ILE A 937 -12.40 4.52 30.11
N VAL A 938 -13.36 4.44 31.03
CA VAL A 938 -13.32 3.52 32.15
C VAL A 938 -14.45 2.52 31.99
N GLU A 939 -14.09 1.24 31.84
CA GLU A 939 -15.05 0.14 31.74
C GLU A 939 -15.46 -0.36 33.13
N ALA A 940 -16.76 -0.49 33.35
CA ALA A 940 -17.32 -1.12 34.54
C ALA A 940 -17.11 -2.64 34.46
N ILE A 941 -16.52 -3.22 35.50
CA ILE A 941 -16.17 -4.65 35.55
C ILE A 941 -16.97 -5.31 36.67
N GLU A 942 -17.57 -6.45 36.36
CA GLU A 942 -18.36 -7.22 37.32
C GLU A 942 -17.55 -7.54 38.58
N GLY A 943 -18.11 -7.24 39.75
CA GLY A 943 -17.52 -7.56 41.05
C GLY A 943 -16.51 -6.55 41.58
N LEU A 944 -16.22 -5.46 40.85
CA LEU A 944 -15.46 -4.31 41.37
C LEU A 944 -16.43 -3.18 41.72
N ASP A 945 -16.19 -2.50 42.84
CA ASP A 945 -16.89 -1.26 43.18
C ASP A 945 -16.28 -0.07 42.42
N GLY A 946 -16.96 1.07 42.41
CA GLY A 946 -16.53 2.23 41.62
C GLY A 946 -15.16 2.78 42.01
N ALA A 947 -14.74 2.64 43.27
CA ALA A 947 -13.43 3.08 43.72
C ALA A 947 -12.33 2.14 43.23
N ALA A 948 -12.55 0.82 43.33
CA ALA A 948 -11.64 -0.18 42.78
C ALA A 948 -11.55 -0.10 41.25
N LEU A 949 -12.62 0.30 40.56
CA LEU A 949 -12.61 0.56 39.12
C LEU A 949 -11.73 1.77 38.76
N ALA A 950 -11.88 2.89 39.48
CA ALA A 950 -11.04 4.06 39.30
C ALA A 950 -9.56 3.74 39.57
N GLU A 951 -9.27 3.02 40.66
CA GLU A 951 -7.91 2.59 41.01
C GLU A 951 -7.32 1.66 39.93
N LYS A 952 -8.09 0.70 39.43
CA LYS A 952 -7.66 -0.20 38.34
C LYS A 952 -7.40 0.55 37.03
N ALA A 953 -8.21 1.57 36.74
CA ALA A 953 -7.96 2.47 35.60
C ALA A 953 -6.69 3.30 35.80
N GLY A 954 -6.19 3.41 37.03
CA GLY A 954 -5.02 4.22 37.39
C GLY A 954 -5.36 5.63 37.84
N LEU A 955 -6.62 5.94 38.08
CA LEU A 955 -7.09 7.25 38.48
C LEU A 955 -7.01 7.42 40.00
N ILE A 956 -6.10 8.28 40.45
CA ILE A 956 -6.01 8.66 41.85
C ILE A 956 -6.85 9.92 42.05
N LEU A 957 -8.05 9.74 42.61
CA LEU A 957 -9.06 10.78 42.72
C LEU A 957 -8.86 11.65 43.97
N LEU A 958 -8.76 12.96 43.78
CA LEU A 958 -8.62 13.99 44.82
C LEU A 958 -9.83 14.95 44.74
N PRO A 959 -10.98 14.60 45.34
CA PRO A 959 -12.15 15.47 45.32
C PRO A 959 -11.90 16.75 46.13
N GLU A 960 -12.11 17.90 45.51
CA GLU A 960 -11.93 19.22 46.13
C GLU A 960 -13.13 20.13 45.80
N GLY A 961 -14.08 20.22 46.74
CA GLY A 961 -15.33 20.95 46.53
C GLY A 961 -16.20 20.33 45.44
N GLU A 962 -16.44 21.08 44.36
CA GLU A 962 -17.19 20.61 43.17
C GLU A 962 -16.27 20.05 42.07
N GLN A 963 -14.94 20.07 42.27
CA GLN A 963 -13.96 19.57 41.30
C GLN A 963 -13.48 18.18 41.68
N MET A 964 -13.13 17.39 40.66
CA MET A 964 -12.51 16.09 40.81
C MET A 964 -11.08 16.19 40.26
N ASN A 965 -10.13 16.52 41.13
CA ASN A 965 -8.72 16.61 40.77
C ASN A 965 -8.11 15.21 40.71
N LEU A 966 -7.03 15.07 39.95
CA LEU A 966 -6.29 13.82 39.76
C LEU A 966 -4.87 14.00 40.28
N ASP A 967 -4.38 13.02 41.03
CA ASP A 967 -2.95 12.84 41.28
C ASP A 967 -2.32 12.01 40.15
N ALA A 968 -0.99 11.96 40.10
CA ALA A 968 -0.24 11.21 39.11
C ALA A 968 -0.73 9.76 39.02
N PRO A 969 -1.01 9.25 37.81
CA PRO A 969 -1.61 7.93 37.63
C PRO A 969 -0.72 6.81 38.16
N GLY A 970 -1.36 5.71 38.59
CA GLY A 970 -0.65 4.55 39.12
C GLY A 970 0.30 3.92 38.08
N PHE A 971 1.50 3.51 38.51
CA PHE A 971 2.47 2.87 37.62
C PHE A 971 1.95 1.55 37.03
N GLY A 972 2.13 1.38 35.72
CA GLY A 972 1.67 0.23 34.92
C GLY A 972 0.17 0.23 34.59
N THR A 973 -0.55 1.33 34.81
CA THR A 973 -2.01 1.42 34.61
C THR A 973 -2.39 2.00 33.23
N PRO A 974 -3.62 1.79 32.75
CA PRO A 974 -4.08 2.40 31.50
C PRO A 974 -3.96 3.93 31.49
N ALA A 975 -4.33 4.60 32.60
CA ALA A 975 -4.25 6.06 32.71
C ALA A 975 -2.81 6.60 32.66
N GLU A 976 -1.80 5.83 33.10
CA GLU A 976 -0.39 6.26 32.99
C GLU A 976 0.02 6.49 31.54
N ARG A 977 -0.42 5.60 30.64
CA ARG A 977 -0.11 5.73 29.22
C ARG A 977 -0.81 6.94 28.59
N ASP A 978 -2.07 7.14 28.95
CA ASP A 978 -2.95 8.10 28.27
C ASP A 978 -2.87 9.53 28.87
N LEU A 979 -2.38 9.66 30.11
CA LEU A 979 -2.17 10.95 30.80
C LEU A 979 -0.69 11.33 30.98
N GLY A 980 0.24 10.58 30.38
CA GLY A 980 1.68 10.78 30.60
C GLY A 980 2.23 12.13 30.15
N SER A 981 1.50 12.87 29.30
CA SER A 981 1.87 14.22 28.87
C SER A 981 1.43 15.32 29.84
N PHE A 982 0.57 15.03 30.83
CA PHE A 982 0.06 16.05 31.75
C PHE A 982 1.04 16.31 32.91
N ASP A 983 1.13 17.57 33.34
CA ASP A 983 1.89 17.98 34.52
C ASP A 983 1.04 17.90 35.78
N PHE A 984 1.16 16.77 36.48
CA PHE A 984 0.53 16.57 37.80
C PHE A 984 1.22 17.31 38.94
N TYR A 985 2.38 17.91 38.70
CA TYR A 985 3.20 18.58 39.71
C TYR A 985 3.25 20.11 39.54
N GLY A 986 2.54 20.64 38.54
CA GLY A 986 2.41 22.06 38.27
C GLY A 986 1.47 22.79 39.24
N ASP A 987 1.39 24.11 39.10
CA ASP A 987 0.53 24.96 39.94
C ASP A 987 -0.97 24.77 39.66
N GLU A 988 -1.33 24.42 38.42
CA GLU A 988 -2.72 24.09 38.04
C GLU A 988 -2.96 22.58 38.08
N PRO A 989 -3.99 22.10 38.80
CA PRO A 989 -4.24 20.67 38.94
C PRO A 989 -4.86 20.07 37.68
N VAL A 990 -4.46 18.84 37.36
CA VAL A 990 -5.15 18.00 36.39
C VAL A 990 -6.49 17.57 36.98
N LYS A 991 -7.59 17.73 36.25
CA LYS A 991 -8.95 17.52 36.76
C LYS A 991 -9.87 16.86 35.74
N VAL A 992 -10.85 16.12 36.25
CA VAL A 992 -11.97 15.61 35.45
C VAL A 992 -12.99 16.73 35.28
N THR A 993 -13.26 17.13 34.04
CA THR A 993 -14.19 18.22 33.71
C THR A 993 -15.57 17.71 33.31
N ALA A 994 -15.66 16.54 32.68
CA ALA A 994 -16.93 15.91 32.32
C ALA A 994 -16.90 14.40 32.55
N VAL A 995 -18.03 13.86 33.03
CA VAL A 995 -18.27 12.42 33.18
C VAL A 995 -19.52 12.05 32.39
N LEU A 996 -19.36 11.29 31.32
CA LEU A 996 -20.46 10.83 30.49
C LEU A 996 -20.76 9.36 30.83
N ALA A 997 -21.85 9.14 31.56
CA ALA A 997 -22.35 7.81 31.89
C ALA A 997 -23.31 7.32 30.80
N PRO A 998 -23.30 6.03 30.43
CA PRO A 998 -24.24 5.46 29.46
C PRO A 998 -25.70 5.70 29.86
N ALA A 999 -26.51 6.10 28.89
CA ALA A 999 -27.94 6.34 29.06
C ALA A 999 -28.77 5.28 28.34
N ASP A 1000 -29.98 5.01 28.83
CA ASP A 1000 -30.92 4.12 28.13
C ASP A 1000 -31.39 4.78 26.83
N GLN A 1001 -30.95 4.23 25.69
CA GLN A 1001 -31.25 4.73 24.35
C GLN A 1001 -32.00 3.65 23.56
N MET A 1002 -33.03 4.05 22.81
CA MET A 1002 -33.67 3.13 21.85
C MET A 1002 -32.67 2.64 20.78
N PRO A 1003 -32.91 1.45 20.20
CA PRO A 1003 -32.05 0.93 19.14
C PRO A 1003 -31.94 1.91 17.96
N LYS A 1004 -30.70 2.29 17.62
CA LYS A 1004 -30.39 3.23 16.53
C LYS A 1004 -30.98 2.79 15.18
N GLU A 1005 -31.15 1.48 14.97
CA GLU A 1005 -31.69 0.85 13.76
C GLU A 1005 -33.14 1.27 13.44
N LEU A 1006 -33.87 1.86 14.38
CA LEU A 1006 -35.20 2.44 14.12
C LEU A 1006 -35.14 3.54 13.05
N ILE A 1007 -34.00 4.21 12.88
CA ILE A 1007 -33.75 5.20 11.82
C ILE A 1007 -33.80 4.59 10.41
N PHE A 1008 -33.62 3.26 10.27
CA PHE A 1008 -33.73 2.59 8.98
C PHE A 1008 -35.15 2.66 8.41
N ILE A 1009 -36.18 2.69 9.26
CA ILE A 1009 -37.58 2.74 8.83
C ILE A 1009 -37.88 4.00 8.00
N PRO A 1010 -37.70 5.23 8.52
CA PRO A 1010 -37.94 6.44 7.74
C PRO A 1010 -37.01 6.55 6.51
N ALA A 1011 -35.75 6.08 6.61
CA ALA A 1011 -34.82 6.08 5.49
C ALA A 1011 -35.29 5.18 4.33
N LEU A 1012 -35.74 3.96 4.63
CA LEU A 1012 -36.25 3.01 3.64
C LEU A 1012 -37.60 3.46 3.04
N LEU A 1013 -38.46 4.11 3.83
CA LEU A 1013 -39.69 4.71 3.32
C LEU A 1013 -39.40 5.85 2.33
N LEU A 1014 -38.42 6.70 2.63
CA LEU A 1014 -37.96 7.76 1.72
C LEU A 1014 -37.37 7.15 0.43
N LEU A 1015 -36.56 6.09 0.54
CA LEU A 1015 -36.04 5.37 -0.62
C LEU A 1015 -37.16 4.81 -1.49
N ALA A 1016 -38.16 4.17 -0.87
CA ALA A 1016 -39.32 3.63 -1.58
C ALA A 1016 -40.11 4.74 -2.30
N LEU A 1017 -40.28 5.91 -1.66
CA LEU A 1017 -40.93 7.06 -2.29
C LEU A 1017 -40.17 7.54 -3.53
N ILE A 1018 -38.84 7.69 -3.45
CA ILE A 1018 -38.00 8.06 -4.59
C ILE A 1018 -38.15 7.02 -5.72
N ALA A 1019 -38.13 5.73 -5.39
CA ALA A 1019 -38.31 4.65 -6.35
C ALA A 1019 -39.66 4.73 -7.07
N LEU A 1020 -40.74 4.99 -6.33
CA LEU A 1020 -42.09 5.13 -6.88
C LEU A 1020 -42.21 6.35 -7.81
N MET A 1021 -41.65 7.49 -7.41
CA MET A 1021 -41.60 8.70 -8.23
C MET A 1021 -40.83 8.48 -9.54
N GLN A 1022 -39.68 7.82 -9.47
CA GLN A 1022 -38.89 7.49 -10.64
C GLN A 1022 -39.56 6.46 -11.55
N ARG A 1023 -40.23 5.44 -10.98
CA ARG A 1023 -40.95 4.42 -11.74
C ARG A 1023 -42.16 4.99 -12.48
N ALA A 1024 -42.87 5.92 -11.86
CA ALA A 1024 -43.96 6.65 -12.54
C ALA A 1024 -43.42 7.43 -13.76
N ARG A 1025 -42.27 8.09 -13.61
CA ARG A 1025 -41.60 8.81 -14.70
C ARG A 1025 -41.11 7.87 -15.82
N ALA A 1026 -40.43 6.77 -15.47
CA ALA A 1026 -39.91 5.80 -16.43
C ALA A 1026 -41.01 5.22 -17.35
N ARG A 1027 -42.18 4.89 -16.78
CA ARG A 1027 -43.36 4.44 -17.55
C ARG A 1027 -43.84 5.46 -18.57
N THR A 1028 -43.72 6.75 -18.26
CA THR A 1028 -44.16 7.84 -19.13
C THR A 1028 -43.14 8.12 -20.24
N GLU A 1029 -41.85 7.90 -19.96
CA GLU A 1029 -40.73 8.14 -20.89
C GLU A 1029 -40.42 6.94 -21.80
N GLY A 1030 -41.09 5.80 -21.64
CA GLY A 1030 -40.86 4.60 -22.46
C GLY A 1030 -39.50 3.94 -22.26
N VAL A 1031 -38.79 4.30 -21.18
CA VAL A 1031 -37.50 3.69 -20.82
C VAL A 1031 -37.78 2.33 -20.18
N PRO A 1032 -37.21 1.21 -20.70
CA PRO A 1032 -37.39 -0.10 -20.07
C PRO A 1032 -36.88 -0.03 -18.62
N ALA A 1033 -37.76 -0.42 -17.69
CA ALA A 1033 -37.54 -0.38 -16.26
C ALA A 1033 -36.49 -1.38 -15.78
#